data_AF-A0A916YHB1-F1
#
_entry.id   AF-A0A916YHB1-F1
#
_cell.length_a   1.000
_cell.length_b   1.000
_cell.length_c   1.000
_cell.angle_alpha   90.00
_cell.angle_beta   90.00
_cell.angle_gamma   90.00
#
_symmetry.space_group_name_H-M   'P 1'
#
loop_
_entity.id
_entity.type
_entity.pdbx_description
1 polymer ?
#
loop_
_entity_poly.entity_id
_entity_poly.type
_entity_poly.pdbx_seq_one_letter_code
_entity_poly.pdbx_strand_id
1 'polypeptide(L)'
;MKNKTLYRLLLFIASFWANSAFSPTEEKPRIFLIGDSTCANKNPYDAPETGWGQVLQELFTNAVEIQNHAVNGRSTKSFRNQGLWKKVHDQLHKGDYVFIQFGHNDQKESDTTRYAAAQTDYRKNLIRYIEETQAKGATPVILTPVMRRKFDESGKFVDQHGEYPVVVREVAKQYNIALIDMHASSQKVIVQHGVEGSKKIFMNVAAGIYPKFPKGIEDNTHFTAYGARLMANLVADGLVSTGNPLRSFLKKTEFNDKYAYELPITYRPVFRKDTFNIARYGAKADGLTVNTKAINQAIELCNAAGGGTVFVPKGLWVTGPIVLKSNINLHLEKGALLQFSKNYDDYPIVLTTWEGQDSYRCQAPIWGVDLENIAITGEGVLDGGGDVWRAIKREKQTAGQWANLLKSGGVTDEKQNNWYPSEKSLKGNMILNAGRILNGVKPTPEELASYKDFLRPNMLSLTHCKNIIVEGITFQNSPAWTMHPLLCEHISVKNVTVKNYWYAQNSDAIDLESCRNGILEGCTFDTGDDGITIKSGRDEQGRKRGVPTENFIIKDCIVYHAHGGFVIGSEMSGGVRNMFISDCTFMGSDVGLRFKTARGRGGVVDNIYVNNINMTEIPGEAILFDMYYAAKDPVRADGKENELPTIKAEPLNEGTPQFKDFYIKNIVCKGAETAILIRGLPEMSIKNINLENAMIESNKGLVCVEAENVSLKNVTLLTNDKTVMQVQNSKNVVLNNIQYGADKDVLLKVMGDKSDGVKLLNTDTKKAKKDIELGVGVKSKVVSKK
;
A
#
# COMPACT_ATOMS: atom_id res chain seq x y z
N MET A 1 26.99 -74.52 4.53
CA MET A 1 26.49 -73.60 3.49
C MET A 1 25.64 -72.45 4.08
N LYS A 2 26.18 -71.62 4.99
CA LYS A 2 25.42 -70.47 5.57
C LYS A 2 26.13 -69.11 5.56
N ASN A 3 27.39 -69.00 5.13
CA ASN A 3 28.15 -67.73 5.17
C ASN A 3 28.42 -67.05 3.81
N LYS A 4 28.10 -67.67 2.67
CA LYS A 4 28.35 -67.05 1.34
C LYS A 4 27.24 -66.11 0.87
N THR A 5 26.02 -66.26 1.39
CA THR A 5 24.86 -65.44 0.98
C THR A 5 24.83 -64.07 1.69
N LEU A 6 25.27 -64.01 2.95
CA LEU A 6 25.29 -62.78 3.74
C LEU A 6 26.39 -61.80 3.26
N TYR A 7 27.55 -62.33 2.83
CA TYR A 7 28.64 -61.52 2.29
C TYR A 7 28.31 -60.90 0.93
N ARG A 8 27.53 -61.60 0.07
CA ARG A 8 27.07 -61.05 -1.21
C ARG A 8 26.00 -59.98 -1.03
N LEU A 9 25.14 -60.09 -0.01
CA LEU A 9 24.12 -59.09 0.30
C LEU A 9 24.73 -57.81 0.89
N LEU A 10 25.75 -57.94 1.74
CA LEU A 10 26.48 -56.79 2.31
C LEU A 10 27.33 -56.05 1.26
N LEU A 11 27.93 -56.76 0.30
CA LEU A 11 28.65 -56.14 -0.82
C LEU A 11 27.69 -55.44 -1.81
N PHE A 12 26.48 -55.98 -2.03
CA PHE A 12 25.47 -55.30 -2.86
C PHE A 12 24.95 -54.03 -2.19
N ILE A 13 24.68 -54.06 -0.88
CA ILE A 13 24.21 -52.89 -0.12
C ILE A 13 25.32 -51.83 -0.02
N ALA A 14 26.58 -52.21 0.17
CA ALA A 14 27.71 -51.27 0.16
C ALA A 14 27.92 -50.63 -1.23
N SER A 15 27.71 -51.39 -2.32
CA SER A 15 27.80 -50.86 -3.69
C SER A 15 26.62 -49.96 -4.10
N PHE A 16 25.44 -50.15 -3.47
CA PHE A 16 24.27 -49.29 -3.65
C PHE A 16 24.37 -47.98 -2.86
N TRP A 17 25.05 -47.98 -1.71
CA TRP A 17 25.32 -46.78 -0.91
C TRP A 17 26.56 -46.01 -1.36
N ALA A 18 27.53 -46.66 -2.03
CA ALA A 18 28.68 -45.97 -2.62
C ALA A 18 28.35 -45.24 -3.93
N ASN A 19 27.29 -45.65 -4.65
CA ASN A 19 26.82 -44.97 -5.87
C ASN A 19 25.70 -43.94 -5.65
N SER A 20 25.15 -43.83 -4.44
CA SER A 20 24.15 -42.80 -4.09
C SER A 20 24.75 -41.58 -3.38
N ALA A 21 26.06 -41.60 -3.09
CA ALA A 21 26.77 -40.52 -2.39
C ALA A 21 27.37 -39.44 -3.30
N PHE A 22 27.17 -39.53 -4.61
CA PHE A 22 27.51 -38.48 -5.58
C PHE A 22 26.34 -38.25 -6.55
N SER A 23 25.19 -37.80 -6.04
CA SER A 23 24.42 -36.89 -6.88
C SER A 23 25.27 -35.63 -7.04
N PRO A 24 25.67 -35.22 -8.26
CA PRO A 24 26.25 -33.90 -8.43
C PRO A 24 25.28 -32.92 -7.78
N THR A 25 25.75 -32.10 -6.84
CA THR A 25 24.97 -30.95 -6.37
C THR A 25 24.53 -30.24 -7.63
N GLU A 26 23.22 -30.21 -7.90
CA GLU A 26 22.68 -29.55 -9.09
C GLU A 26 23.25 -28.13 -9.08
N GLU A 27 24.17 -27.84 -10.02
CA GLU A 27 24.84 -26.55 -10.05
C GLU A 27 23.76 -25.49 -10.25
N LYS A 28 23.74 -24.50 -9.35
CA LYS A 28 22.77 -23.41 -9.40
C LYS A 28 22.84 -22.77 -10.79
N PRO A 29 21.71 -22.55 -11.48
CA PRO A 29 21.73 -21.78 -12.72
C PRO A 29 22.40 -20.42 -12.48
N ARG A 30 23.38 -20.08 -13.32
CA ARG A 30 24.09 -18.81 -13.23
C ARG A 30 23.65 -17.89 -14.35
N ILE A 31 23.44 -16.62 -14.03
CA ILE A 31 23.09 -15.57 -14.99
C ILE A 31 24.27 -14.60 -15.05
N PHE A 32 24.91 -14.52 -16.19
CA PHE A 32 25.95 -13.54 -16.48
C PHE A 32 25.32 -12.33 -17.16
N LEU A 33 25.41 -11.15 -16.55
CA LEU A 33 24.98 -9.91 -17.19
C LEU A 33 26.18 -9.28 -17.91
N ILE A 34 26.06 -9.03 -19.20
CA ILE A 34 27.02 -8.21 -19.95
C ILE A 34 26.31 -6.99 -20.52
N GLY A 35 26.94 -5.83 -20.38
CA GLY A 35 26.33 -4.60 -20.85
C GLY A 35 27.07 -3.32 -20.51
N ASP A 36 26.34 -2.23 -20.68
CA ASP A 36 26.82 -0.86 -20.51
C ASP A 36 26.59 -0.31 -19.08
N SER A 37 26.75 1.01 -18.92
CA SER A 37 26.63 1.68 -17.63
C SER A 37 25.23 1.61 -17.03
N THR A 38 24.17 1.40 -17.80
CA THR A 38 22.81 1.30 -17.23
C THR A 38 22.60 -0.02 -16.48
N CYS A 39 23.34 -1.07 -16.85
CA CYS A 39 23.32 -2.40 -16.22
C CYS A 39 24.36 -2.55 -15.10
N ALA A 40 25.52 -1.91 -15.23
CA ALA A 40 26.70 -2.12 -14.40
C ALA A 40 26.52 -1.86 -12.90
N ASN A 41 27.22 -2.66 -12.08
CA ASN A 41 27.41 -2.36 -10.66
C ASN A 41 28.15 -1.03 -10.49
N LYS A 42 27.67 -0.19 -9.56
CA LYS A 42 28.25 1.11 -9.24
C LYS A 42 29.09 1.03 -7.98
N ASN A 43 30.17 1.82 -7.94
CA ASN A 43 30.98 1.94 -6.74
C ASN A 43 30.16 2.68 -5.66
N PRO A 44 30.25 2.33 -4.36
CA PRO A 44 29.65 3.13 -3.29
C PRO A 44 29.98 4.63 -3.35
N TYR A 45 31.17 5.02 -3.85
CA TYR A 45 31.52 6.43 -4.09
C TYR A 45 30.69 7.10 -5.20
N ASP A 46 30.09 6.31 -6.10
CA ASP A 46 29.22 6.79 -7.18
C ASP A 46 27.76 6.97 -6.74
N ALA A 47 27.43 6.67 -5.49
CA ALA A 47 26.08 6.86 -4.95
C ALA A 47 25.58 8.30 -5.17
N PRO A 48 24.29 8.48 -5.53
CA PRO A 48 23.23 7.47 -5.58
C PRO A 48 23.03 6.77 -6.93
N GLU A 49 24.01 6.80 -7.84
CA GLU A 49 23.91 6.11 -9.12
C GLU A 49 23.80 4.59 -8.91
N THR A 50 22.85 3.94 -9.58
CA THR A 50 22.60 2.48 -9.46
C THR A 50 22.31 1.88 -10.84
N GLY A 51 22.93 0.73 -11.15
CA GLY A 51 22.59 -0.03 -12.37
C GLY A 51 21.42 -0.99 -12.14
N TRP A 52 20.61 -1.25 -13.18
CA TRP A 52 19.49 -2.19 -13.04
C TRP A 52 19.97 -3.63 -12.77
N GLY A 53 21.12 -4.01 -13.31
CA GLY A 53 21.74 -5.31 -13.07
C GLY A 53 22.26 -5.48 -11.65
N GLN A 54 22.56 -4.36 -10.96
CA GLN A 54 23.01 -4.36 -9.57
C GLN A 54 21.92 -4.80 -8.59
N VAL A 55 20.66 -4.47 -8.87
CA VAL A 55 19.51 -4.78 -8.00
C VAL A 55 18.70 -5.99 -8.48
N LEU A 56 19.04 -6.58 -9.63
CA LEU A 56 18.27 -7.69 -10.23
C LEU A 56 18.23 -8.93 -9.32
N GLN A 57 19.33 -9.26 -8.64
CA GLN A 57 19.40 -10.41 -7.72
C GLN A 57 18.34 -10.35 -6.62
N GLU A 58 17.90 -9.14 -6.23
CA GLU A 58 16.86 -8.97 -5.21
C GLU A 58 15.52 -9.58 -5.64
N LEU A 59 15.27 -9.71 -6.93
CA LEU A 59 14.05 -10.27 -7.51
C LEU A 59 14.09 -11.81 -7.67
N PHE A 60 15.26 -12.44 -7.48
CA PHE A 60 15.46 -13.88 -7.63
C PHE A 60 15.70 -14.58 -6.31
N THR A 61 15.19 -15.80 -6.18
CA THR A 61 15.53 -16.68 -5.05
C THR A 61 17.04 -17.00 -5.04
N ASN A 62 17.56 -17.44 -3.88
CA ASN A 62 18.98 -17.81 -3.71
C ASN A 62 19.37 -19.11 -4.47
N ALA A 63 18.45 -19.69 -5.23
CA ALA A 63 18.67 -20.83 -6.12
C ALA A 63 19.34 -20.43 -7.44
N VAL A 64 19.39 -19.13 -7.75
CA VAL A 64 20.09 -18.57 -8.92
C VAL A 64 21.19 -17.64 -8.47
N GLU A 65 22.36 -17.75 -9.11
CA GLU A 65 23.47 -16.82 -8.94
C GLU A 65 23.48 -15.83 -10.09
N ILE A 66 23.47 -14.53 -9.80
CA ILE A 66 23.62 -13.48 -10.83
C ILE A 66 25.00 -12.85 -10.70
N GLN A 67 25.79 -12.97 -11.76
CA GLN A 67 27.08 -12.31 -11.89
C GLN A 67 26.98 -11.13 -12.85
N ASN A 68 27.02 -9.92 -12.31
CA ASN A 68 26.99 -8.71 -13.13
C ASN A 68 28.39 -8.32 -13.61
N HIS A 69 28.67 -8.56 -14.89
CA HIS A 69 29.91 -8.21 -15.58
C HIS A 69 29.76 -6.99 -16.49
N ALA A 70 28.61 -6.29 -16.46
CA ALA A 70 28.44 -5.04 -17.19
C ALA A 70 29.40 -3.95 -16.67
N VAL A 71 29.91 -3.12 -17.56
CA VAL A 71 30.94 -2.12 -17.23
C VAL A 71 30.60 -0.76 -17.80
N ASN A 72 30.82 0.27 -16.98
CA ASN A 72 30.57 1.66 -17.35
C ASN A 72 31.24 2.06 -18.67
N GLY A 73 30.47 2.72 -19.54
CA GLY A 73 30.97 3.29 -20.78
C GLY A 73 31.33 2.27 -21.86
N ARG A 74 31.03 0.97 -21.69
CA ARG A 74 31.32 -0.04 -22.71
C ARG A 74 30.22 -0.17 -23.75
N SER A 75 30.67 -0.49 -24.96
CA SER A 75 29.90 -0.82 -26.15
C SER A 75 30.14 -2.29 -26.49
N THR A 76 29.38 -2.86 -27.41
CA THR A 76 29.61 -4.23 -27.90
C THR A 76 31.05 -4.43 -28.36
N LYS A 77 31.63 -3.45 -29.06
CA LYS A 77 33.01 -3.47 -29.57
C LYS A 77 34.05 -3.37 -28.46
N SER A 78 33.96 -2.33 -27.62
CA SER A 78 34.96 -2.09 -26.58
C SER A 78 34.97 -3.16 -25.49
N PHE A 79 33.82 -3.76 -25.18
CA PHE A 79 33.72 -4.85 -24.21
C PHE A 79 34.51 -6.10 -24.66
N ARG A 80 34.52 -6.40 -25.97
CA ARG A 80 35.37 -7.47 -26.53
C ARG A 80 36.83 -7.06 -26.57
N ASN A 81 37.13 -5.88 -27.11
CA ASN A 81 38.51 -5.43 -27.33
C ASN A 81 39.31 -5.32 -26.02
N GLN A 82 38.65 -5.06 -24.90
CA GLN A 82 39.27 -4.97 -23.58
C GLN A 82 39.31 -6.31 -22.83
N GLY A 83 38.94 -7.42 -23.48
CA GLY A 83 38.96 -8.76 -22.89
C GLY A 83 37.89 -8.99 -21.81
N LEU A 84 36.93 -8.08 -21.64
CA LEU A 84 35.86 -8.23 -20.64
C LEU A 84 34.94 -9.41 -20.99
N TRP A 85 34.62 -9.58 -22.28
CA TRP A 85 33.90 -10.76 -22.74
C TRP A 85 34.67 -12.06 -22.49
N LYS A 86 35.99 -12.06 -22.73
CA LYS A 86 36.82 -13.25 -22.52
C LYS A 86 36.70 -13.77 -21.09
N LYS A 87 36.68 -12.85 -20.10
CA LYS A 87 36.49 -13.21 -18.69
C LYS A 87 35.17 -13.94 -18.43
N VAL A 88 34.07 -13.52 -19.07
CA VAL A 88 32.77 -14.19 -18.95
C VAL A 88 32.77 -15.51 -19.70
N HIS A 89 33.14 -15.49 -20.99
CA HIS A 89 33.17 -16.63 -21.88
C HIS A 89 34.00 -17.81 -21.34
N ASP A 90 35.14 -17.54 -20.70
CA ASP A 90 36.00 -18.58 -20.14
C ASP A 90 35.36 -19.29 -18.94
N GLN A 91 34.39 -18.66 -18.27
CA GLN A 91 33.65 -19.24 -17.14
C GLN A 91 32.39 -20.01 -17.57
N LEU A 92 31.87 -19.75 -18.77
CA LEU A 92 30.60 -20.32 -19.23
C LEU A 92 30.67 -21.84 -19.38
N HIS A 93 29.61 -22.50 -18.90
CA HIS A 93 29.33 -23.90 -19.13
C HIS A 93 27.87 -24.13 -19.47
N LYS A 94 27.53 -25.39 -19.76
CA LYS A 94 26.17 -25.80 -20.08
C LYS A 94 25.21 -25.43 -18.94
N GLY A 95 24.06 -24.85 -19.28
CA GLY A 95 23.02 -24.48 -18.32
C GLY A 95 23.10 -23.04 -17.80
N ASP A 96 24.20 -22.32 -18.05
CA ASP A 96 24.28 -20.89 -17.74
C ASP A 96 23.38 -20.05 -18.66
N TYR A 97 23.10 -18.83 -18.23
CA TYR A 97 22.41 -17.81 -19.02
C TYR A 97 23.29 -16.58 -19.20
N VAL A 98 23.23 -15.94 -20.36
CA VAL A 98 23.93 -14.68 -20.62
C VAL A 98 22.93 -13.62 -21.05
N PHE A 99 22.76 -12.59 -20.22
CA PHE A 99 21.91 -11.44 -20.52
C PHE A 99 22.75 -10.39 -21.22
N ILE A 100 22.35 -10.01 -22.44
CA ILE A 100 23.15 -9.17 -23.34
C ILE A 100 22.39 -7.85 -23.56
N GLN A 101 22.89 -6.74 -23.02
CA GLN A 101 22.30 -5.41 -23.19
C GLN A 101 23.36 -4.36 -23.55
N PHE A 102 23.32 -3.84 -24.78
CA PHE A 102 24.21 -2.78 -25.25
C PHE A 102 23.44 -1.73 -26.08
N GLY A 103 24.14 -0.80 -26.74
CA GLY A 103 23.57 0.21 -27.64
C GLY A 103 23.91 1.65 -27.24
N HIS A 104 23.99 1.96 -25.95
CA HIS A 104 24.21 3.35 -25.49
C HIS A 104 25.56 3.93 -25.93
N ASN A 105 26.61 3.13 -25.87
CA ASN A 105 27.96 3.59 -26.23
C ASN A 105 28.32 3.22 -27.67
N ASP A 106 27.61 2.29 -28.28
CA ASP A 106 27.78 1.87 -29.67
C ASP A 106 27.44 3.00 -30.64
N GLN A 107 26.48 3.87 -30.30
CA GLN A 107 26.08 5.04 -31.10
C GLN A 107 27.03 6.26 -31.03
N LYS A 108 28.15 6.18 -30.29
CA LYS A 108 29.07 7.32 -30.11
C LYS A 108 30.07 7.43 -31.26
N GLU A 109 29.62 7.93 -32.42
CA GLU A 109 30.44 8.11 -33.64
C GLU A 109 31.78 8.84 -33.39
N SER A 110 31.79 9.81 -32.49
CA SER A 110 32.99 10.57 -32.13
C SER A 110 34.05 9.80 -31.33
N ASP A 111 33.71 8.63 -30.78
CA ASP A 111 34.64 7.76 -30.05
C ASP A 111 34.80 6.43 -30.81
N THR A 112 35.79 6.36 -31.71
CA THR A 112 36.05 5.19 -32.57
C THR A 112 36.38 3.91 -31.79
N THR A 113 36.81 4.03 -30.52
CA THR A 113 37.07 2.89 -29.64
C THR A 113 35.78 2.21 -29.18
N ARG A 114 34.66 2.95 -29.17
CA ARG A 114 33.34 2.47 -28.74
C ARG A 114 32.37 2.32 -29.90
N TYR A 115 32.42 3.21 -30.89
CA TYR A 115 31.49 3.25 -32.01
C TYR A 115 31.43 1.90 -32.74
N ALA A 116 30.20 1.45 -32.97
CA ALA A 116 29.89 0.26 -33.75
C ALA A 116 28.60 0.53 -34.52
N ALA A 117 28.68 0.73 -35.84
CA ALA A 117 27.51 1.02 -36.66
C ALA A 117 26.44 -0.08 -36.52
N ALA A 118 25.18 0.32 -36.37
CA ALA A 118 24.07 -0.55 -35.96
C ALA A 118 23.94 -1.80 -36.84
N GLN A 119 23.85 -1.62 -38.16
CA GLN A 119 23.59 -2.71 -39.11
C GLN A 119 24.81 -3.60 -39.39
N THR A 120 26.02 -3.15 -39.08
CA THR A 120 27.27 -3.86 -39.38
C THR A 120 27.97 -4.32 -38.11
N ASP A 121 28.84 -3.48 -37.52
CA ASP A 121 29.70 -3.87 -36.40
C ASP A 121 28.91 -4.25 -35.15
N TYR A 122 27.85 -3.51 -34.82
CA TYR A 122 27.01 -3.79 -33.66
C TYR A 122 26.27 -5.12 -33.83
N ARG A 123 25.57 -5.31 -34.95
CA ARG A 123 24.92 -6.58 -35.33
C ARG A 123 25.91 -7.73 -35.25
N LYS A 124 27.07 -7.59 -35.89
CA LYS A 124 28.11 -8.63 -35.92
C LYS A 124 28.59 -8.98 -34.51
N ASN A 125 28.79 -8.00 -33.64
CA ASN A 125 29.20 -8.27 -32.26
C ASN A 125 28.10 -8.96 -31.45
N LEU A 126 26.83 -8.56 -31.59
CA LEU A 126 25.70 -9.24 -30.94
C LEU A 126 25.60 -10.71 -31.35
N ILE A 127 25.68 -10.99 -32.65
CA ILE A 127 25.69 -12.36 -33.19
C ILE A 127 26.83 -13.16 -32.57
N ARG A 128 28.04 -12.59 -32.51
CA ARG A 128 29.19 -13.28 -31.89
C ARG A 128 28.97 -13.60 -30.41
N TYR A 129 28.39 -12.70 -29.63
CA TYR A 129 28.05 -13.00 -28.23
C TYR A 129 27.07 -14.17 -28.13
N ILE A 130 26.06 -14.21 -28.99
CA ILE A 130 25.06 -15.28 -29.04
C ILE A 130 25.70 -16.61 -29.41
N GLU A 131 26.41 -16.66 -30.53
CA GLU A 131 27.05 -17.88 -31.04
C GLU A 131 28.08 -18.43 -30.05
N GLU A 132 28.92 -17.57 -29.48
CA GLU A 132 29.94 -17.98 -28.51
C GLU A 132 29.31 -18.44 -27.18
N THR A 133 28.16 -17.86 -26.77
CA THR A 133 27.37 -18.34 -25.62
C THR A 133 26.79 -19.73 -25.90
N GLN A 134 26.17 -19.92 -27.06
CA GLN A 134 25.57 -21.20 -27.47
C GLN A 134 26.63 -22.29 -27.64
N ALA A 135 27.81 -21.95 -28.16
CA ALA A 135 28.93 -22.88 -28.30
C ALA A 135 29.42 -23.44 -26.96
N LYS A 136 29.20 -22.71 -25.86
CA LYS A 136 29.47 -23.17 -24.48
C LYS A 136 28.33 -23.97 -23.86
N GLY A 137 27.21 -24.15 -24.57
CA GLY A 137 25.99 -24.77 -24.06
C GLY A 137 25.17 -23.87 -23.13
N ALA A 138 25.51 -22.58 -23.06
CA ALA A 138 24.79 -21.57 -22.31
C ALA A 138 23.66 -20.94 -23.15
N THR A 139 22.68 -20.33 -22.49
CA THR A 139 21.48 -19.75 -23.10
C THR A 139 21.57 -18.23 -23.19
N PRO A 140 21.65 -17.63 -24.38
CA PRO A 140 21.61 -16.18 -24.53
C PRO A 140 20.18 -15.64 -24.34
N VAL A 141 20.06 -14.55 -23.59
CA VAL A 141 18.85 -13.72 -23.48
C VAL A 141 19.26 -12.31 -23.90
N ILE A 142 18.67 -11.78 -24.97
CA ILE A 142 19.05 -10.46 -25.48
C ILE A 142 18.03 -9.42 -25.04
N LEU A 143 18.53 -8.25 -24.65
CA LEU A 143 17.73 -7.12 -24.20
C LEU A 143 17.98 -5.94 -25.13
N THR A 144 16.91 -5.26 -25.55
CA THR A 144 17.07 -3.96 -26.25
C THR A 144 17.71 -2.92 -25.30
N PRO A 145 18.32 -1.85 -25.83
CA PRO A 145 18.81 -0.77 -24.97
C PRO A 145 17.68 -0.18 -24.13
N VAL A 146 17.92 0.06 -22.83
CA VAL A 146 16.98 0.81 -21.98
C VAL A 146 16.88 2.26 -22.46
N MET A 147 15.71 2.89 -22.36
CA MET A 147 15.52 4.26 -22.82
C MET A 147 16.29 5.30 -22.00
N ARG A 148 16.78 6.32 -22.72
CA ARG A 148 17.21 7.60 -22.12
C ARG A 148 15.99 8.49 -21.95
N ARG A 149 16.02 9.34 -20.92
CA ARG A 149 15.00 10.36 -20.75
C ARG A 149 15.25 11.52 -21.71
N LYS A 150 14.35 11.73 -22.66
CA LYS A 150 14.32 12.94 -23.48
C LYS A 150 12.90 13.27 -23.87
N PHE A 151 12.56 14.54 -23.72
CA PHE A 151 11.31 15.11 -24.18
C PHE A 151 11.64 16.33 -25.03
N ASP A 152 10.82 16.59 -26.05
CA ASP A 152 10.88 17.85 -26.79
C ASP A 152 10.20 18.99 -26.00
N GLU A 153 10.19 20.19 -26.58
CA GLU A 153 9.60 21.39 -25.98
C GLU A 153 8.09 21.26 -25.73
N SER A 154 7.40 20.35 -26.45
CA SER A 154 5.97 20.05 -26.25
C SER A 154 5.72 19.00 -25.16
N GLY A 155 6.78 18.46 -24.54
CA GLY A 155 6.68 17.38 -23.56
C GLY A 155 6.45 16.01 -24.18
N LYS A 156 6.63 15.85 -25.49
CA LYS A 156 6.54 14.55 -26.17
C LYS A 156 7.87 13.82 -26.05
N PHE A 157 7.81 12.53 -25.74
CA PHE A 157 9.00 11.70 -25.59
C PHE A 157 9.76 11.54 -26.93
N VAL A 158 11.08 11.62 -26.87
CA VAL A 158 11.98 11.54 -28.05
C VAL A 158 12.95 10.38 -27.88
N ASP A 159 12.85 9.40 -28.78
CA ASP A 159 13.78 8.28 -28.89
C ASP A 159 15.23 8.77 -29.17
N GLN A 160 16.22 8.13 -28.55
CA GLN A 160 17.64 8.47 -28.69
C GLN A 160 18.54 7.30 -29.13
N HIS A 161 17.94 6.18 -29.54
CA HIS A 161 18.62 4.92 -29.84
C HIS A 161 18.48 4.48 -31.30
N GLY A 162 17.65 5.13 -32.13
CA GLY A 162 17.63 4.93 -33.58
C GLY A 162 17.47 3.46 -34.00
N GLU A 163 18.36 2.94 -34.85
CA GLU A 163 18.28 1.56 -35.36
C GLU A 163 18.73 0.47 -34.37
N TYR A 164 19.44 0.82 -33.29
CA TYR A 164 20.04 -0.20 -32.39
C TYR A 164 19.01 -1.16 -31.77
N PRO A 165 17.84 -0.71 -31.27
CA PRO A 165 16.78 -1.60 -30.78
C PRO A 165 16.19 -2.48 -31.89
N VAL A 166 16.10 -1.97 -33.12
CA VAL A 166 15.61 -2.73 -34.29
C VAL A 166 16.55 -3.91 -34.57
N VAL A 167 17.85 -3.65 -34.63
CA VAL A 167 18.88 -4.68 -34.84
C VAL A 167 18.79 -5.76 -33.76
N VAL A 168 18.60 -5.39 -32.49
CA VAL A 168 18.44 -6.36 -31.40
C VAL A 168 17.22 -7.26 -31.63
N ARG A 169 16.05 -6.69 -31.98
CA ARG A 169 14.83 -7.47 -32.26
C ARG A 169 15.01 -8.42 -33.43
N GLU A 170 15.65 -7.95 -34.50
CA GLU A 170 15.92 -8.75 -35.70
C GLU A 170 16.90 -9.90 -35.43
N VAL A 171 17.99 -9.62 -34.70
CA VAL A 171 18.94 -10.66 -34.29
C VAL A 171 18.26 -11.68 -33.38
N ALA A 172 17.43 -11.22 -32.44
CA ALA A 172 16.68 -12.13 -31.56
C ALA A 172 15.78 -13.09 -32.35
N LYS A 173 15.05 -12.55 -33.33
CA LYS A 173 14.19 -13.31 -34.23
C LYS A 173 14.98 -14.26 -35.13
N GLN A 174 16.09 -13.79 -35.70
CA GLN A 174 16.94 -14.58 -36.61
C GLN A 174 17.51 -15.83 -35.92
N TYR A 175 17.93 -15.70 -34.67
CA TYR A 175 18.53 -16.81 -33.91
C TYR A 175 17.53 -17.54 -33.01
N ASN A 176 16.25 -17.14 -33.04
CA ASN A 176 15.18 -17.68 -32.19
C ASN A 176 15.56 -17.70 -30.69
N ILE A 177 16.06 -16.58 -30.20
CA ILE A 177 16.48 -16.41 -28.80
C ILE A 177 15.49 -15.53 -28.04
N ALA A 178 15.44 -15.69 -26.71
CA ALA A 178 14.57 -14.89 -25.85
C ALA A 178 14.94 -13.40 -25.94
N LEU A 179 13.92 -12.56 -26.19
CA LEU A 179 14.03 -11.11 -26.26
C LEU A 179 13.29 -10.47 -25.09
N ILE A 180 13.97 -9.62 -24.32
CA ILE A 180 13.30 -8.70 -23.39
C ILE A 180 13.37 -7.29 -23.99
N ASP A 181 12.23 -6.76 -24.44
CA ASP A 181 12.19 -5.45 -25.08
C ASP A 181 12.15 -4.29 -24.07
N MET A 182 13.30 -4.04 -23.44
CA MET A 182 13.52 -2.96 -22.50
C MET A 182 13.27 -1.57 -23.10
N HIS A 183 13.54 -1.38 -24.38
CA HIS A 183 13.30 -0.13 -25.10
C HIS A 183 11.82 0.27 -25.05
N ALA A 184 10.93 -0.63 -25.47
CA ALA A 184 9.49 -0.37 -25.45
C ALA A 184 8.93 -0.24 -24.03
N SER A 185 9.34 -1.14 -23.13
CA SER A 185 8.81 -1.18 -21.76
C SER A 185 9.28 0.01 -20.92
N SER A 186 10.56 0.40 -21.01
CA SER A 186 11.08 1.58 -20.29
C SER A 186 10.54 2.89 -20.85
N GLN A 187 10.30 3.00 -22.17
CA GLN A 187 9.60 4.16 -22.74
C GLN A 187 8.22 4.34 -22.10
N LYS A 188 7.44 3.26 -21.99
CA LYS A 188 6.11 3.31 -21.38
C LYS A 188 6.16 3.85 -19.95
N VAL A 189 7.11 3.37 -19.14
CA VAL A 189 7.30 3.85 -17.76
C VAL A 189 7.67 5.32 -17.74
N ILE A 190 8.62 5.77 -18.57
CA ILE A 190 9.06 7.17 -18.61
C ILE A 190 7.92 8.09 -19.05
N VAL A 191 7.17 7.72 -20.09
CA VAL A 191 6.01 8.46 -20.59
C VAL A 191 4.90 8.54 -19.54
N GLN A 192 4.61 7.44 -18.83
CA GLN A 192 3.61 7.41 -17.78
C GLN A 192 3.95 8.36 -16.63
N HIS A 193 5.24 8.52 -16.32
CA HIS A 193 5.70 9.48 -15.30
C HIS A 193 5.76 10.93 -15.80
N GLY A 194 5.69 11.15 -17.12
CA GLY A 194 5.79 12.47 -17.74
C GLY A 194 7.14 13.15 -17.54
N VAL A 195 7.24 14.43 -17.92
CA VAL A 195 8.49 15.20 -17.88
C VAL A 195 9.01 15.30 -16.45
N GLU A 196 8.23 15.84 -15.52
CA GLU A 196 8.70 16.08 -14.15
C GLU A 196 8.79 14.79 -13.33
N GLY A 197 7.76 13.94 -13.39
CA GLY A 197 7.73 12.70 -12.60
C GLY A 197 8.80 11.70 -13.00
N SER A 198 9.33 11.73 -14.23
CA SER A 198 10.40 10.82 -14.64
C SER A 198 11.78 11.23 -14.11
N LYS A 199 11.98 12.45 -13.60
CA LYS A 199 13.28 12.90 -13.08
C LYS A 199 13.81 11.99 -11.97
N LYS A 200 12.96 11.50 -11.06
CA LYS A 200 13.35 10.59 -9.96
C LYS A 200 13.84 9.21 -10.41
N ILE A 201 13.55 8.80 -11.65
CA ILE A 201 14.04 7.55 -12.24
C ILE A 201 15.53 7.72 -12.58
N PHE A 202 15.95 8.91 -12.97
CA PHE A 202 17.29 9.20 -13.46
C PHE A 202 18.12 9.99 -12.46
N MET A 203 19.42 10.09 -12.69
CA MET A 203 20.36 10.88 -11.90
C MET A 203 20.14 12.39 -12.08
N ASN A 204 18.96 12.85 -11.67
CA ASN A 204 18.55 14.25 -11.58
C ASN A 204 18.44 14.61 -10.10
N VAL A 205 19.52 15.17 -9.56
CA VAL A 205 19.68 15.41 -8.12
C VAL A 205 20.02 16.88 -7.90
N ALA A 206 19.31 17.49 -6.95
CA ALA A 206 19.55 18.87 -6.55
C ALA A 206 20.92 19.08 -5.86
N ALA A 207 21.39 20.31 -5.88
CA ALA A 207 22.66 20.72 -5.27
C ALA A 207 22.71 20.51 -3.75
N GLY A 208 23.88 20.10 -3.26
CA GLY A 208 24.15 19.95 -1.82
C GLY A 208 23.50 18.74 -1.12
N ILE A 209 22.85 17.84 -1.86
CA ILE A 209 22.36 16.56 -1.29
C ILE A 209 23.52 15.57 -1.12
N TYR A 210 24.36 15.41 -2.16
CA TYR A 210 25.47 14.46 -2.16
C TYR A 210 26.83 15.17 -2.31
N PRO A 211 27.86 14.80 -1.53
CA PRO A 211 29.19 15.41 -1.62
C PRO A 211 29.84 15.33 -3.01
N LYS A 212 29.58 14.25 -3.76
CA LYS A 212 30.09 14.06 -5.14
C LYS A 212 29.46 15.05 -6.14
N PHE A 213 28.25 15.52 -5.86
CA PHE A 213 27.49 16.42 -6.74
C PHE A 213 27.15 17.72 -5.98
N PRO A 214 28.15 18.54 -5.60
CA PRO A 214 27.92 19.74 -4.79
C PRO A 214 27.05 20.77 -5.52
N LYS A 215 27.11 20.80 -6.85
CA LYS A 215 26.28 21.65 -7.73
C LYS A 215 25.02 20.94 -8.25
N GLY A 216 24.74 19.73 -7.78
CA GLY A 216 23.73 18.85 -8.36
C GLY A 216 24.20 18.20 -9.65
N ILE A 217 23.34 17.39 -10.24
CA ILE A 217 23.58 16.74 -11.54
C ILE A 217 22.25 16.56 -12.26
N GLU A 218 22.26 16.77 -13.58
CA GLU A 218 21.22 16.33 -14.49
C GLU A 218 21.82 15.33 -15.47
N ASP A 219 21.53 14.06 -15.24
CA ASP A 219 21.91 12.96 -16.11
C ASP A 219 20.67 12.15 -16.44
N ASN A 220 20.30 12.16 -17.71
CA ASN A 220 19.09 11.54 -18.25
C ASN A 220 19.35 10.12 -18.82
N THR A 221 20.48 9.50 -18.46
CA THR A 221 20.86 8.13 -18.88
C THR A 221 21.00 7.19 -17.69
N HIS A 222 21.66 7.63 -16.62
CA HIS A 222 21.90 6.77 -15.45
C HIS A 222 20.79 6.89 -14.42
N PHE A 223 20.59 5.83 -13.62
CA PHE A 223 19.44 5.73 -12.72
C PHE A 223 19.79 6.02 -11.27
N THR A 224 18.80 6.50 -10.52
CA THR A 224 18.78 6.37 -9.06
C THR A 224 18.50 4.91 -8.67
N ALA A 225 18.61 4.58 -7.38
CA ALA A 225 18.15 3.28 -6.87
C ALA A 225 16.67 2.98 -7.23
N TYR A 226 15.79 4.00 -7.19
CA TYR A 226 14.39 3.86 -7.57
C TYR A 226 14.24 3.51 -9.06
N GLY A 227 14.94 4.24 -9.94
CA GLY A 227 14.89 3.94 -11.38
C GLY A 227 15.51 2.60 -11.74
N ALA A 228 16.63 2.23 -11.11
CA ALA A 228 17.26 0.94 -11.32
C ALA A 228 16.31 -0.22 -10.95
N ARG A 229 15.56 -0.07 -9.85
CA ARG A 229 14.54 -1.05 -9.43
C ARG A 229 13.39 -1.14 -10.42
N LEU A 230 12.90 -0.02 -10.96
CA LEU A 230 11.89 -0.03 -12.02
C LEU A 230 12.38 -0.82 -13.24
N MET A 231 13.61 -0.57 -13.69
CA MET A 231 14.17 -1.27 -14.85
C MET A 231 14.38 -2.76 -14.56
N ALA A 232 14.84 -3.13 -13.36
CA ALA A 232 14.95 -4.54 -12.96
C ALA A 232 13.58 -5.24 -12.94
N ASN A 233 12.52 -4.56 -12.46
CA ASN A 233 11.16 -5.09 -12.51
C ASN A 233 10.69 -5.33 -13.96
N LEU A 234 11.04 -4.46 -14.91
CA LEU A 234 10.74 -4.67 -16.34
C LEU A 234 11.48 -5.88 -16.93
N VAL A 235 12.70 -6.17 -16.46
CA VAL A 235 13.42 -7.38 -16.84
C VAL A 235 12.71 -8.63 -16.32
N ALA A 236 12.28 -8.62 -15.04
CA ALA A 236 11.52 -9.73 -14.47
C ALA A 236 10.17 -9.95 -15.19
N ASP A 237 9.45 -8.88 -15.51
CA ASP A 237 8.23 -8.93 -16.30
C ASP A 237 8.47 -9.48 -17.72
N GLY A 238 9.59 -9.10 -18.34
CA GLY A 238 10.06 -9.66 -19.60
C GLY A 238 10.26 -11.18 -19.55
N LEU A 239 10.81 -11.71 -18.46
CA LEU A 239 10.98 -13.15 -18.28
C LEU A 239 9.64 -13.87 -18.15
N VAL A 240 8.67 -13.28 -17.43
CA VAL A 240 7.33 -13.85 -17.27
C VAL A 240 6.58 -13.83 -18.61
N SER A 241 6.54 -12.68 -19.29
CA SER A 241 5.78 -12.48 -20.54
C SER A 241 6.31 -13.29 -21.72
N THR A 242 7.61 -13.59 -21.76
CA THR A 242 8.23 -14.42 -22.79
C THR A 242 8.19 -15.92 -22.47
N GLY A 243 7.65 -16.31 -21.29
CA GLY A 243 7.64 -17.69 -20.84
C GLY A 243 9.04 -18.25 -20.55
N ASN A 244 10.04 -17.38 -20.30
CA ASN A 244 11.41 -17.79 -20.06
C ASN A 244 11.49 -18.73 -18.82
N PRO A 245 12.23 -19.85 -18.87
CA PRO A 245 12.35 -20.78 -17.74
C PRO A 245 12.82 -20.12 -16.45
N LEU A 246 13.62 -19.05 -16.53
CA LEU A 246 14.11 -18.33 -15.35
C LEU A 246 13.00 -17.72 -14.48
N ARG A 247 11.78 -17.54 -15.03
CA ARG A 247 10.63 -17.03 -14.26
C ARG A 247 10.30 -17.89 -13.04
N SER A 248 10.61 -19.19 -13.05
CA SER A 248 10.35 -20.08 -11.90
C SER A 248 11.23 -19.76 -10.69
N PHE A 249 12.32 -19.02 -10.88
CA PHE A 249 13.23 -18.59 -9.82
C PHE A 249 12.98 -17.18 -9.31
N LEU A 250 12.03 -16.45 -9.90
CA LEU A 250 11.61 -15.15 -9.38
C LEU A 250 10.96 -15.32 -8.00
N LYS A 251 11.26 -14.41 -7.08
CA LYS A 251 10.69 -14.42 -5.74
C LYS A 251 9.18 -14.22 -5.83
N LYS A 252 8.43 -15.21 -5.36
CA LYS A 252 7.01 -15.07 -5.06
C LYS A 252 6.85 -14.31 -3.74
N THR A 253 5.73 -13.64 -3.58
CA THR A 253 5.35 -12.99 -2.33
C THR A 253 4.49 -13.93 -1.49
N GLU A 254 4.18 -13.47 -0.29
CA GLU A 254 3.15 -14.05 0.54
C GLU A 254 1.74 -13.90 -0.05
N PHE A 255 1.52 -13.15 -1.13
CA PHE A 255 0.22 -13.02 -1.80
C PHE A 255 0.12 -13.99 -2.97
N ASN A 256 -1.04 -14.64 -3.11
CA ASN A 256 -1.22 -15.68 -4.14
C ASN A 256 -0.98 -15.12 -5.54
N ASP A 257 -0.24 -15.87 -6.35
CA ASP A 257 0.08 -15.55 -7.75
C ASP A 257 0.75 -14.18 -7.95
N LYS A 258 1.43 -13.67 -6.93
CA LYS A 258 2.19 -12.41 -7.00
C LYS A 258 3.68 -12.63 -6.85
N TYR A 259 4.45 -11.99 -7.71
CA TYR A 259 5.90 -11.87 -7.60
C TYR A 259 6.31 -10.58 -6.89
N ALA A 260 7.49 -10.59 -6.29
CA ALA A 260 8.01 -9.43 -5.56
C ALA A 260 8.20 -8.18 -6.44
N TYR A 261 8.36 -8.36 -7.76
CA TYR A 261 8.47 -7.24 -8.70
C TYR A 261 7.13 -6.57 -9.03
N GLU A 262 6.00 -7.26 -8.78
CA GLU A 262 4.64 -6.72 -8.98
C GLU A 262 4.17 -5.86 -7.81
N LEU A 263 4.82 -5.96 -6.64
CA LEU A 263 4.45 -5.15 -5.51
C LEU A 263 4.81 -3.68 -5.74
N PRO A 264 4.02 -2.74 -5.18
CA PRO A 264 4.29 -1.31 -5.27
C PRO A 264 5.70 -0.97 -4.79
N ILE A 265 6.36 -0.04 -5.49
CA ILE A 265 7.61 0.56 -5.03
C ILE A 265 7.40 2.04 -4.71
N THR A 266 8.04 2.50 -3.64
CA THR A 266 7.96 3.88 -3.18
C THR A 266 9.27 4.61 -3.45
N TYR A 267 9.18 5.86 -3.93
CA TYR A 267 10.33 6.75 -3.97
C TYR A 267 10.50 7.37 -2.58
N ARG A 268 11.73 7.35 -2.06
CA ARG A 268 12.07 7.96 -0.78
C ARG A 268 12.98 9.17 -1.04
N PRO A 269 12.57 10.40 -0.65
CA PRO A 269 13.39 11.58 -0.83
C PRO A 269 14.61 11.56 0.10
N VAL A 270 15.66 12.27 -0.32
CA VAL A 270 16.85 12.52 0.50
C VAL A 270 16.96 14.02 0.74
N PHE A 271 17.23 14.39 1.98
CA PHE A 271 17.30 15.77 2.42
C PHE A 271 18.75 16.22 2.55
N ARG A 272 18.97 17.53 2.41
CA ARG A 272 20.23 18.16 2.77
C ARG A 272 20.51 17.96 4.27
N LYS A 273 21.80 17.94 4.63
CA LYS A 273 22.23 17.77 6.03
C LYS A 273 22.18 19.06 6.85
N ASP A 274 21.92 20.21 6.21
CA ASP A 274 21.72 21.49 6.88
C ASP A 274 20.61 21.38 7.94
N THR A 275 20.86 21.91 9.14
CA THR A 275 19.96 21.76 10.29
C THR A 275 19.61 23.12 10.91
N PHE A 276 18.31 23.39 11.02
CA PHE A 276 17.71 24.62 11.52
C PHE A 276 17.03 24.33 12.85
N ASN A 277 17.75 24.53 13.96
CA ASN A 277 17.23 24.31 15.31
C ASN A 277 16.29 25.46 15.73
N ILE A 278 15.04 25.16 16.04
CA ILE A 278 13.99 26.16 16.34
C ILE A 278 14.36 27.09 17.52
N ALA A 279 15.16 26.63 18.48
CA ALA A 279 15.59 27.43 19.62
C ALA A 279 16.49 28.62 19.20
N ARG A 280 17.24 28.48 18.10
CA ARG A 280 18.05 29.57 17.53
C ARG A 280 17.20 30.67 16.88
N TYR A 281 15.93 30.40 16.63
CA TYR A 281 14.95 31.33 16.07
C TYR A 281 14.00 31.88 17.14
N GLY A 282 14.34 31.71 18.43
CA GLY A 282 13.61 32.30 19.55
C GLY A 282 12.49 31.44 20.11
N ALA A 283 12.33 30.19 19.66
CA ALA A 283 11.41 29.25 20.29
C ALA A 283 11.83 28.96 21.73
N LYS A 284 10.85 28.83 22.64
CA LYS A 284 11.06 28.52 24.07
C LYS A 284 10.26 27.28 24.48
N ALA A 285 10.93 26.37 25.20
CA ALA A 285 10.37 25.11 25.69
C ALA A 285 9.82 25.22 27.12
N ASP A 286 9.12 26.31 27.43
CA ASP A 286 8.60 26.59 28.77
C ASP A 286 7.13 26.14 28.97
N GLY A 287 6.53 25.50 27.95
CA GLY A 287 5.14 25.08 27.96
C GLY A 287 4.10 26.20 27.97
N LEU A 288 4.52 27.45 27.76
CA LEU A 288 3.64 28.63 27.80
C LEU A 288 3.79 29.49 26.55
N THR A 289 5.02 29.66 26.06
CA THR A 289 5.32 30.46 24.88
C THR A 289 4.76 29.79 23.63
N VAL A 290 3.92 30.50 22.88
CA VAL A 290 3.40 30.06 21.58
C VAL A 290 4.47 30.29 20.50
N ASN A 291 5.07 29.20 20.03
CA ASN A 291 6.26 29.20 19.18
C ASN A 291 5.98 29.25 17.67
N THR A 292 4.73 29.46 17.26
CA THR A 292 4.27 29.39 15.85
C THR A 292 5.16 30.19 14.90
N LYS A 293 5.49 31.44 15.29
CA LYS A 293 6.32 32.33 14.46
C LYS A 293 7.75 31.80 14.31
N ALA A 294 8.38 31.37 15.41
CA ALA A 294 9.75 30.88 15.40
C ALA A 294 9.90 29.58 14.58
N ILE A 295 8.94 28.65 14.71
CA ILE A 295 8.95 27.37 13.98
C ILE A 295 8.74 27.61 12.49
N ASN A 296 7.70 28.37 12.11
CA ASN A 296 7.46 28.65 10.69
C ASN A 296 8.58 29.49 10.06
N GLN A 297 9.22 30.41 10.81
CA GLN A 297 10.41 31.11 10.33
C GLN A 297 11.59 30.17 10.07
N ALA A 298 11.83 29.18 10.93
CA ALA A 298 12.87 28.17 10.72
C ALA A 298 12.59 27.34 9.46
N ILE A 299 11.32 26.98 9.20
CA ILE A 299 10.90 26.28 7.98
C ILE A 299 11.15 27.12 6.73
N GLU A 300 10.71 28.38 6.72
CA GLU A 300 10.90 29.27 5.57
C GLU A 300 12.39 29.48 5.26
N LEU A 301 13.22 29.71 6.28
CA LEU A 301 14.67 29.87 6.10
C LEU A 301 15.35 28.58 5.64
N CYS A 302 14.92 27.43 6.16
CA CYS A 302 15.41 26.13 5.72
C CYS A 302 15.05 25.87 4.25
N ASN A 303 13.82 26.19 3.84
CA ASN A 303 13.38 26.04 2.45
C ASN A 303 14.15 26.98 1.51
N ALA A 304 14.31 28.25 1.90
CA ALA A 304 15.07 29.24 1.14
C ALA A 304 16.55 28.86 0.96
N ALA A 305 17.12 28.09 1.90
CA ALA A 305 18.48 27.54 1.80
C ALA A 305 18.58 26.29 0.89
N GLY A 306 17.49 25.86 0.26
CA GLY A 306 17.41 24.67 -0.59
C GLY A 306 16.92 23.41 0.13
N GLY A 307 16.37 23.54 1.34
CA GLY A 307 15.86 22.45 2.15
C GLY A 307 16.85 21.92 3.20
N GLY A 308 16.41 20.95 3.99
CA GLY A 308 17.18 20.41 5.09
C GLY A 308 16.28 19.93 6.24
N THR A 309 16.84 19.92 7.45
CA THR A 309 16.14 19.48 8.66
C THR A 309 15.79 20.67 9.54
N VAL A 310 14.51 20.84 9.88
CA VAL A 310 14.05 21.73 10.95
C VAL A 310 13.98 20.91 12.22
N PHE A 311 14.84 21.21 13.19
CA PHE A 311 15.06 20.39 14.38
C PHE A 311 14.34 20.97 15.60
N VAL A 312 13.49 20.14 16.22
CA VAL A 312 12.79 20.41 17.48
C VAL A 312 13.49 19.62 18.60
N PRO A 313 14.23 20.28 19.50
CA PRO A 313 14.92 19.60 20.60
C PRO A 313 13.95 19.08 21.66
N LYS A 314 14.47 18.25 22.58
CA LYS A 314 13.75 17.87 23.80
C LYS A 314 13.18 19.10 24.55
N GLY A 315 11.98 18.94 25.11
CA GLY A 315 11.27 20.01 25.83
C GLY A 315 9.79 20.09 25.48
N LEU A 316 9.04 20.93 26.20
CA LEU A 316 7.61 21.17 25.97
C LEU A 316 7.42 22.48 25.20
N TRP A 317 6.99 22.36 23.94
CA TRP A 317 6.85 23.46 23.00
C TRP A 317 5.36 23.66 22.67
N VAL A 318 4.80 24.83 22.96
CA VAL A 318 3.45 25.17 22.51
C VAL A 318 3.52 25.84 21.15
N THR A 319 2.61 25.53 20.23
CA THR A 319 2.54 26.17 18.90
C THR A 319 1.11 26.19 18.36
N GLY A 320 0.77 27.16 17.53
CA GLY A 320 -0.34 27.06 16.58
C GLY A 320 0.06 26.26 15.33
N PRO A 321 -0.65 26.44 14.20
CA PRO A 321 -0.37 25.71 12.97
C PRO A 321 1.08 25.83 12.46
N ILE A 322 1.61 24.70 12.02
CA ILE A 322 2.88 24.57 11.29
C ILE A 322 2.56 24.40 9.81
N VAL A 323 3.11 25.29 8.99
CA VAL A 323 2.96 25.26 7.53
C VAL A 323 4.25 24.72 6.93
N LEU A 324 4.20 23.50 6.41
CA LEU A 324 5.35 22.84 5.79
C LEU A 324 5.69 23.46 4.43
N LYS A 325 6.90 23.15 3.94
CA LYS A 325 7.39 23.49 2.60
C LYS A 325 8.09 22.29 1.98
N SER A 326 8.31 22.35 0.66
CA SER A 326 9.09 21.34 -0.06
C SER A 326 10.52 21.23 0.47
N ASN A 327 11.11 20.05 0.37
CA ASN A 327 12.47 19.73 0.80
C ASN A 327 12.73 19.91 2.32
N ILE A 328 11.70 19.81 3.15
CA ILE A 328 11.80 19.95 4.61
C ILE A 328 11.63 18.61 5.31
N ASN A 329 12.55 18.31 6.22
CA ASN A 329 12.37 17.30 7.26
C ASN A 329 12.11 18.00 8.61
N LEU A 330 10.88 17.96 9.12
CA LEU A 330 10.57 18.37 10.49
C LEU A 330 10.94 17.21 11.44
N HIS A 331 12.07 17.37 12.15
CA HIS A 331 12.61 16.33 13.02
C HIS A 331 12.40 16.64 14.50
N LEU A 332 11.67 15.80 15.22
CA LEU A 332 11.45 15.94 16.66
C LEU A 332 12.33 14.95 17.44
N GLU A 333 13.24 15.48 18.24
CA GLU A 333 14.10 14.68 19.10
C GLU A 333 13.27 13.85 20.09
N LYS A 334 13.80 12.68 20.50
CA LYS A 334 13.25 11.92 21.63
C LYS A 334 13.10 12.83 22.87
N GLY A 335 11.90 12.86 23.45
CA GLY A 335 11.59 13.73 24.59
C GLY A 335 11.18 15.16 24.21
N ALA A 336 11.04 15.47 22.92
CA ALA A 336 10.31 16.65 22.47
C ALA A 336 8.80 16.37 22.56
N LEU A 337 8.06 17.27 23.21
CA LEU A 337 6.60 17.33 23.19
C LEU A 337 6.19 18.64 22.53
N LEU A 338 5.69 18.55 21.31
CA LEU A 338 5.16 19.68 20.55
C LEU A 338 3.64 19.68 20.67
N GLN A 339 3.12 20.55 21.52
CA GLN A 339 1.70 20.66 21.83
C GLN A 339 1.06 21.78 21.03
N PHE A 340 0.00 21.45 20.31
CA PHE A 340 -0.76 22.41 19.55
C PHE A 340 -1.72 23.22 20.44
N SER A 341 -1.85 24.51 20.12
CA SER A 341 -2.62 25.47 20.87
C SER A 341 -4.09 25.07 20.95
N LYS A 342 -4.69 25.30 22.11
CA LYS A 342 -6.14 25.12 22.35
C LYS A 342 -6.94 26.37 22.01
N ASN A 343 -6.30 27.46 21.61
CA ASN A 343 -6.98 28.68 21.18
C ASN A 343 -7.50 28.51 19.75
N TYR A 344 -8.82 28.52 19.57
CA TYR A 344 -9.44 28.41 18.25
C TYR A 344 -8.93 29.47 17.27
N ASP A 345 -8.60 30.68 17.75
CA ASP A 345 -8.22 31.81 16.89
C ASP A 345 -6.83 31.67 16.27
N ASP A 346 -6.02 30.72 16.74
CA ASP A 346 -4.76 30.37 16.09
C ASP A 346 -4.98 29.58 14.78
N TYR A 347 -6.20 29.09 14.54
CA TYR A 347 -6.56 28.26 13.39
C TYR A 347 -7.55 29.00 12.47
N PRO A 348 -7.07 29.58 11.35
CA PRO A 348 -7.95 30.25 10.41
C PRO A 348 -8.87 29.25 9.69
N ILE A 349 -10.01 29.72 9.21
CA ILE A 349 -10.90 28.92 8.37
C ILE A 349 -10.31 28.86 6.95
N VAL A 350 -10.18 27.65 6.42
CA VAL A 350 -9.62 27.35 5.09
C VAL A 350 -10.58 26.48 4.29
N LEU A 351 -10.49 26.59 2.96
CA LEU A 351 -11.13 25.64 2.06
C LEU A 351 -10.30 24.36 2.00
N THR A 352 -10.92 23.22 2.25
CA THR A 352 -10.31 21.89 2.25
C THR A 352 -11.39 20.84 1.95
N THR A 353 -11.19 19.59 2.39
CA THR A 353 -12.21 18.55 2.33
C THR A 353 -12.60 18.08 3.74
N TRP A 354 -13.83 17.56 3.86
CA TRP A 354 -14.32 16.89 5.06
C TRP A 354 -15.16 15.68 4.66
N GLU A 355 -14.75 14.48 5.09
CA GLU A 355 -15.35 13.20 4.69
C GLU A 355 -15.52 13.06 3.17
N GLY A 356 -14.46 13.37 2.42
CA GLY A 356 -14.42 13.16 0.97
C GLY A 356 -15.20 14.17 0.12
N GLN A 357 -15.63 15.30 0.69
CA GLN A 357 -16.30 16.40 -0.03
C GLN A 357 -15.65 17.75 0.30
N ASP A 358 -15.75 18.71 -0.62
CA ASP A 358 -15.27 20.07 -0.40
C ASP A 358 -15.98 20.74 0.79
N SER A 359 -15.20 21.39 1.66
CA SER A 359 -15.71 21.98 2.90
C SER A 359 -14.78 23.06 3.45
N TYR A 360 -15.36 24.03 4.16
CA TYR A 360 -14.61 24.95 5.02
C TYR A 360 -14.33 24.30 6.37
N ARG A 361 -13.06 24.28 6.79
CA ARG A 361 -12.61 23.77 8.09
C ARG A 361 -11.61 24.73 8.73
N CYS A 362 -11.33 24.62 10.01
CA CYS A 362 -10.14 25.25 10.59
C CYS A 362 -8.88 24.59 10.00
N GLN A 363 -7.81 25.37 9.83
CA GLN A 363 -6.53 24.90 9.31
C GLN A 363 -5.95 23.78 10.19
N ALA A 364 -5.35 22.77 9.57
CA ALA A 364 -4.68 21.70 10.31
C ALA A 364 -3.51 22.23 11.17
N PRO A 365 -3.31 21.69 12.38
CA PRO A 365 -2.08 21.84 13.16
C PRO A 365 -0.80 21.64 12.35
N ILE A 366 -0.77 20.66 11.44
CA ILE A 366 0.32 20.48 10.47
C ILE A 366 -0.27 20.49 9.07
N TRP A 367 0.14 21.46 8.26
CA TRP A 367 -0.52 21.76 6.98
C TRP A 367 0.49 21.81 5.83
N GLY A 368 0.12 21.23 4.68
CA GLY A 368 0.88 21.31 3.44
C GLY A 368 0.01 21.10 2.19
N VAL A 369 0.25 21.89 1.15
CA VAL A 369 -0.45 21.81 -0.15
C VAL A 369 0.57 21.97 -1.27
N ASP A 370 0.51 21.12 -2.30
CA ASP A 370 1.37 21.16 -3.50
C ASP A 370 2.88 21.11 -3.18
N LEU A 371 3.26 20.29 -2.19
CA LEU A 371 4.64 20.18 -1.71
C LEU A 371 5.33 18.90 -2.23
N GLU A 372 6.65 18.94 -2.36
CA GLU A 372 7.47 17.78 -2.75
C GLU A 372 8.65 17.58 -1.79
N ASN A 373 8.98 16.31 -1.49
CA ASN A 373 10.05 15.90 -0.59
C ASN A 373 9.82 16.45 0.83
N ILE A 374 8.94 15.79 1.58
CA ILE A 374 8.55 16.21 2.92
C ILE A 374 8.81 15.06 3.88
N ALA A 375 9.36 15.37 5.05
CA ALA A 375 9.48 14.40 6.11
C ALA A 375 9.04 14.96 7.46
N ILE A 376 8.41 14.10 8.27
CA ILE A 376 8.17 14.31 9.71
C ILE A 376 8.79 13.11 10.41
N THR A 377 9.93 13.30 11.08
CA THR A 377 10.74 12.19 11.61
C THR A 377 11.16 12.40 13.06
N GLY A 378 11.61 11.33 13.71
CA GLY A 378 12.20 11.35 15.04
C GLY A 378 11.43 10.48 16.03
N GLU A 379 11.55 10.77 17.31
CA GLU A 379 10.91 10.01 18.41
C GLU A 379 10.13 10.92 19.38
N GLY A 380 9.85 12.15 18.95
CA GLY A 380 9.04 13.10 19.71
C GLY A 380 7.54 12.82 19.63
N VAL A 381 6.79 13.61 20.41
CA VAL A 381 5.33 13.56 20.49
C VAL A 381 4.75 14.85 19.91
N LEU A 382 3.80 14.70 18.98
CA LEU A 382 2.90 15.74 18.51
C LEU A 382 1.57 15.57 19.25
N ASP A 383 1.14 16.58 20.01
CA ASP A 383 -0.16 16.58 20.71
C ASP A 383 -1.10 17.59 20.07
N GLY A 384 -2.21 17.13 19.50
CA GLY A 384 -3.12 17.94 18.70
C GLY A 384 -3.92 18.98 19.49
N GLY A 385 -3.90 18.98 20.82
CA GLY A 385 -4.76 19.87 21.63
C GLY A 385 -6.25 19.68 21.34
N GLY A 386 -6.65 18.51 20.85
CA GLY A 386 -7.94 18.26 20.21
C GLY A 386 -9.13 18.19 21.16
N ASP A 387 -8.91 18.11 22.47
CA ASP A 387 -9.95 17.98 23.49
C ASP A 387 -10.91 19.17 23.53
N VAL A 388 -10.43 20.36 23.18
CA VAL A 388 -11.30 21.54 23.05
C VAL A 388 -12.14 21.52 21.77
N TRP A 389 -11.93 20.59 20.85
CA TRP A 389 -12.64 20.58 19.57
C TRP A 389 -13.80 19.59 19.55
N ARG A 390 -13.70 18.50 20.31
CA ARG A 390 -14.57 17.33 20.14
C ARG A 390 -15.78 17.38 21.06
N ALA A 391 -16.95 17.12 20.49
CA ALA A 391 -18.12 16.77 21.28
C ALA A 391 -17.91 15.41 21.96
N ILE A 392 -18.57 15.19 23.09
CA ILE A 392 -18.50 13.94 23.86
C ILE A 392 -19.92 13.42 24.09
N LYS A 393 -20.15 12.16 23.69
CA LYS A 393 -21.43 11.48 23.93
C LYS A 393 -21.48 11.00 25.38
N ARG A 394 -22.59 11.26 26.09
CA ARG A 394 -22.81 10.82 27.47
C ARG A 394 -22.67 9.31 27.65
N GLU A 395 -23.17 8.54 26.68
CA GLU A 395 -23.09 7.08 26.69
C GLU A 395 -21.65 6.53 26.64
N LYS A 396 -20.68 7.34 26.18
CA LYS A 396 -19.26 6.98 26.18
C LYS A 396 -18.53 7.37 27.47
N GLN A 397 -19.26 7.80 28.50
CA GLN A 397 -18.68 8.27 29.77
C GLN A 397 -19.33 7.57 30.96
N THR A 398 -18.52 7.25 31.98
CA THR A 398 -19.04 6.91 33.30
C THR A 398 -19.73 8.11 33.93
N ALA A 399 -20.60 7.89 34.92
CA ALA A 399 -21.29 8.96 35.63
C ALA A 399 -20.32 10.00 36.23
N GLY A 400 -19.19 9.54 36.80
CA GLY A 400 -18.16 10.42 37.35
C GLY A 400 -17.43 11.24 36.28
N GLN A 401 -17.08 10.62 35.15
CA GLN A 401 -16.47 11.33 34.02
C GLN A 401 -17.41 12.39 33.44
N TRP A 402 -18.69 12.05 33.26
CA TRP A 402 -19.70 12.99 32.79
C TRP A 402 -19.88 14.18 33.74
N ALA A 403 -19.96 13.93 35.04
CA ALA A 403 -20.07 14.98 36.05
C ALA A 403 -18.84 15.91 36.06
N ASN A 404 -17.63 15.37 35.87
CA ASN A 404 -16.42 16.17 35.75
C ASN A 404 -16.38 16.98 34.45
N LEU A 405 -16.87 16.42 33.35
CA LEU A 405 -16.96 17.12 32.08
C LEU A 405 -17.89 18.35 32.17
N LEU A 406 -19.08 18.17 32.77
CA LEU A 406 -20.01 19.30 33.00
C LEU A 406 -19.39 20.40 33.89
N LYS A 407 -18.56 20.04 34.88
CA LYS A 407 -17.85 21.01 35.73
C LYS A 407 -16.73 21.75 35.00
N SER A 408 -16.20 21.19 33.91
CA SER A 408 -15.11 21.79 33.14
C SER A 408 -15.55 22.96 32.24
N GLY A 409 -16.85 23.18 32.11
CA GLY A 409 -17.44 24.19 31.22
C GLY A 409 -18.17 23.56 30.04
N GLY A 410 -18.28 24.29 28.93
CA GLY A 410 -19.02 23.85 27.72
C GLY A 410 -20.54 23.89 27.88
N VAL A 411 -21.24 23.28 26.92
CA VAL A 411 -22.71 23.23 26.86
C VAL A 411 -23.20 21.84 26.45
N THR A 412 -24.45 21.50 26.76
CA THR A 412 -25.07 20.25 26.29
C THR A 412 -26.15 20.51 25.24
N ASP A 413 -26.49 19.50 24.46
CA ASP A 413 -27.76 19.52 23.74
C ASP A 413 -28.96 19.49 24.71
N GLU A 414 -30.17 19.77 24.19
CA GLU A 414 -31.40 19.81 24.99
C GLU A 414 -31.67 18.49 25.74
N LYS A 415 -31.26 17.36 25.13
CA LYS A 415 -31.47 16.02 25.70
C LYS A 415 -30.39 15.63 26.73
N GLN A 416 -29.35 16.45 26.89
CA GLN A 416 -28.16 16.15 27.70
C GLN A 416 -27.52 14.80 27.34
N ASN A 417 -27.57 14.44 26.07
CA ASN A 417 -26.95 13.23 25.53
C ASN A 417 -25.56 13.52 24.98
N ASN A 418 -25.27 14.77 24.63
CA ASN A 418 -23.98 15.20 24.11
C ASN A 418 -23.52 16.48 24.81
N TRP A 419 -22.25 16.53 25.13
CA TRP A 419 -21.55 17.72 25.61
C TRP A 419 -20.70 18.29 24.47
N TYR A 420 -20.64 19.61 24.40
CA TYR A 420 -19.92 20.37 23.39
C TYR A 420 -18.99 21.37 24.08
N PRO A 421 -17.76 21.57 23.55
CA PRO A 421 -16.80 22.50 24.14
C PRO A 421 -17.26 23.97 24.18
N SER A 422 -18.13 24.38 23.27
CA SER A 422 -18.64 25.75 23.17
C SER A 422 -20.04 25.82 22.55
N GLU A 423 -20.72 26.96 22.73
CA GLU A 423 -22.00 27.25 22.06
C GLU A 423 -21.88 27.21 20.53
N LYS A 424 -20.76 27.68 19.98
CA LYS A 424 -20.47 27.62 18.53
C LYS A 424 -20.37 26.18 18.05
N SER A 425 -19.79 25.29 18.86
CA SER A 425 -19.69 23.86 18.57
C SER A 425 -21.08 23.21 18.51
N LEU A 426 -21.94 23.50 19.49
CA LEU A 426 -23.33 23.04 19.52
C LEU A 426 -24.11 23.60 18.32
N LYS A 427 -23.99 24.91 18.04
CA LYS A 427 -24.64 25.55 16.90
C LYS A 427 -24.28 24.90 15.57
N GLY A 428 -22.99 24.67 15.32
CA GLY A 428 -22.54 23.99 14.10
C GLY A 428 -23.08 22.57 13.98
N ASN A 429 -23.17 21.83 15.08
CA ASN A 429 -23.73 20.48 15.09
C ASN A 429 -25.23 20.44 14.74
N MET A 430 -25.97 21.50 15.05
CA MET A 430 -27.39 21.62 14.71
C MET A 430 -27.63 22.03 13.25
N ILE A 431 -26.61 22.52 12.55
CA ILE A 431 -26.69 22.93 11.14
C ILE A 431 -26.38 21.71 10.25
N LEU A 432 -27.39 21.28 9.48
CA LEU A 432 -27.21 20.22 8.50
C LEU A 432 -26.12 20.61 7.49
N ASN A 433 -25.13 19.73 7.31
CA ASN A 433 -24.01 19.94 6.38
C ASN A 433 -23.17 21.21 6.66
N ALA A 434 -23.10 21.65 7.92
CA ALA A 434 -22.30 22.82 8.31
C ALA A 434 -20.90 22.80 7.70
N GLY A 435 -20.54 23.89 7.02
CA GLY A 435 -19.25 24.06 6.35
C GLY A 435 -19.08 23.29 5.03
N ARG A 436 -19.97 22.39 4.60
CA ARG A 436 -19.83 21.67 3.32
C ARG A 436 -20.21 22.55 2.13
N ILE A 437 -19.57 22.30 1.00
CA ILE A 437 -19.93 22.87 -0.31
C ILE A 437 -20.64 21.79 -1.12
N LEU A 438 -21.97 21.90 -1.19
CA LEU A 438 -22.81 20.96 -1.94
C LEU A 438 -23.53 21.73 -3.05
N ASN A 439 -23.59 21.16 -4.25
CA ASN A 439 -24.22 21.76 -5.43
C ASN A 439 -23.74 23.21 -5.73
N GLY A 440 -22.47 23.51 -5.42
CA GLY A 440 -21.87 24.83 -5.61
C GLY A 440 -22.25 25.88 -4.56
N VAL A 441 -23.10 25.55 -3.58
CA VAL A 441 -23.51 26.48 -2.51
C VAL A 441 -22.40 26.59 -1.48
N LYS A 442 -21.97 27.82 -1.18
CA LYS A 442 -20.91 28.13 -0.22
C LYS A 442 -21.47 28.93 0.96
N PRO A 443 -21.19 28.53 2.22
CA PRO A 443 -21.53 29.34 3.38
C PRO A 443 -20.82 30.71 3.37
N THR A 444 -21.45 31.75 3.92
CA THR A 444 -20.82 33.08 4.04
C THR A 444 -19.78 33.10 5.17
N PRO A 445 -18.82 34.06 5.14
CA PRO A 445 -17.88 34.25 6.25
C PRO A 445 -18.55 34.45 7.62
N GLU A 446 -19.67 35.18 7.68
CA GLU A 446 -20.43 35.41 8.91
C GLU A 446 -21.07 34.13 9.43
N GLU A 447 -21.64 33.32 8.52
CA GLU A 447 -22.17 32.00 8.87
C GLU A 447 -21.07 31.13 9.48
N LEU A 448 -19.95 30.99 8.78
CA LEU A 448 -18.79 30.20 9.21
C LEU A 448 -18.24 30.67 10.57
N ALA A 449 -18.10 31.98 10.76
CA ALA A 449 -17.64 32.56 12.04
C ALA A 449 -18.57 32.22 13.20
N SER A 450 -19.88 32.11 12.93
CA SER A 450 -20.88 31.84 13.95
C SER A 450 -20.84 30.40 14.51
N TYR A 451 -20.20 29.46 13.81
CA TYR A 451 -20.00 28.07 14.26
C TYR A 451 -18.57 27.55 14.07
N LYS A 452 -17.58 28.45 14.03
CA LYS A 452 -16.16 28.13 13.76
C LYS A 452 -15.62 26.97 14.60
N ASP A 453 -15.95 26.91 15.88
CA ASP A 453 -15.44 25.88 16.80
C ASP A 453 -15.91 24.45 16.43
N PHE A 454 -17.03 24.32 15.69
CA PHE A 454 -17.50 23.04 15.13
C PHE A 454 -16.65 22.57 13.93
N LEU A 455 -15.96 23.49 13.25
CA LEU A 455 -15.20 23.23 12.03
C LEU A 455 -13.82 22.65 12.35
N ARG A 456 -13.81 21.51 13.06
CA ARG A 456 -12.60 20.86 13.58
C ARG A 456 -11.53 20.62 12.50
N PRO A 457 -10.27 20.93 12.76
CA PRO A 457 -9.19 20.59 11.83
C PRO A 457 -8.84 19.10 11.89
N ASN A 458 -8.37 18.53 10.78
CA ASN A 458 -7.55 17.30 10.83
C ASN A 458 -6.18 17.66 11.43
N MET A 459 -5.50 16.73 12.11
CA MET A 459 -4.23 17.05 12.78
C MET A 459 -3.07 17.26 11.79
N LEU A 460 -2.83 16.29 10.91
CA LEU A 460 -1.93 16.43 9.75
C LEU A 460 -2.76 16.40 8.47
N SER A 461 -2.68 17.47 7.67
CA SER A 461 -3.32 17.54 6.36
C SER A 461 -2.27 17.85 5.29
N LEU A 462 -2.11 16.91 4.35
CA LEU A 462 -1.22 17.03 3.19
C LEU A 462 -2.05 16.84 1.93
N THR A 463 -2.14 17.86 1.08
CA THR A 463 -2.92 17.80 -0.17
C THR A 463 -2.00 17.94 -1.39
N HIS A 464 -2.17 17.09 -2.39
CA HIS A 464 -1.36 17.09 -3.63
C HIS A 464 0.16 17.01 -3.41
N CYS A 465 0.58 16.39 -2.30
CA CYS A 465 1.99 16.31 -1.94
C CYS A 465 2.66 15.06 -2.52
N LYS A 466 3.97 15.14 -2.80
CA LYS A 466 4.75 14.03 -3.37
C LYS A 466 5.98 13.73 -2.52
N ASN A 467 6.35 12.45 -2.46
CA ASN A 467 7.56 11.96 -1.80
C ASN A 467 7.52 12.31 -0.28
N ILE A 468 6.67 11.61 0.45
CA ILE A 468 6.34 11.91 1.85
C ILE A 468 6.91 10.83 2.77
N ILE A 469 7.57 11.24 3.85
CA ILE A 469 8.03 10.36 4.92
C ILE A 469 7.38 10.79 6.25
N VAL A 470 6.78 9.86 6.97
CA VAL A 470 6.38 10.04 8.37
C VAL A 470 6.96 8.87 9.16
N GLU A 471 7.88 9.13 10.09
CA GLU A 471 8.68 8.04 10.66
C GLU A 471 9.02 8.22 12.15
N GLY A 472 8.71 7.22 12.97
CA GLY A 472 9.08 7.13 14.39
C GLY A 472 8.30 8.00 15.38
N ILE A 473 7.57 9.00 14.88
CA ILE A 473 6.87 9.99 15.71
C ILE A 473 5.60 9.42 16.35
N THR A 474 5.23 9.97 17.50
CA THR A 474 3.92 9.74 18.14
C THR A 474 2.97 10.91 17.88
N PHE A 475 1.77 10.63 17.39
CA PHE A 475 0.64 11.57 17.38
C PHE A 475 -0.32 11.23 18.52
N GLN A 476 -0.86 12.24 19.19
CA GLN A 476 -1.94 12.05 20.16
C GLN A 476 -2.92 13.21 20.19
N ASN A 477 -4.07 12.98 20.83
CA ASN A 477 -5.09 13.99 21.10
C ASN A 477 -5.54 14.77 19.84
N SER A 478 -5.72 14.09 18.71
CA SER A 478 -6.09 14.70 17.43
C SER A 478 -7.48 15.37 17.45
N PRO A 479 -7.67 16.61 16.95
CA PRO A 479 -8.98 17.27 16.92
C PRO A 479 -10.06 16.54 16.09
N ALA A 480 -9.63 15.86 15.01
CA ALA A 480 -10.44 15.00 14.15
C ALA A 480 -9.51 13.90 13.56
N TRP A 481 -9.55 13.63 12.25
CA TRP A 481 -8.65 12.67 11.62
C TRP A 481 -7.19 13.02 11.87
N THR A 482 -6.38 12.03 12.23
CA THR A 482 -5.01 12.27 12.70
C THR A 482 -4.07 12.54 11.54
N MET A 483 -4.03 11.68 10.53
CA MET A 483 -3.20 11.86 9.35
C MET A 483 -4.04 11.74 8.09
N HIS A 484 -4.14 12.82 7.31
CA HIS A 484 -4.93 12.87 6.09
C HIS A 484 -4.10 13.32 4.88
N PRO A 485 -3.35 12.39 4.27
CA PRO A 485 -2.84 12.56 2.91
C PRO A 485 -4.00 12.47 1.90
N LEU A 486 -4.18 13.53 1.14
CA LEU A 486 -5.16 13.66 0.07
C LEU A 486 -4.46 13.89 -1.27
N LEU A 487 -4.75 13.05 -2.27
CA LEU A 487 -4.18 13.17 -3.61
C LEU A 487 -2.64 13.18 -3.62
N CYS A 488 -2.06 12.42 -2.69
CA CYS A 488 -0.61 12.35 -2.48
C CYS A 488 0.01 11.13 -3.16
N GLU A 489 1.30 11.23 -3.50
CA GLU A 489 2.03 10.14 -4.18
C GLU A 489 3.38 9.84 -3.51
N HIS A 490 3.78 8.57 -3.48
CA HIS A 490 4.99 8.08 -2.80
C HIS A 490 5.02 8.40 -1.32
N ILE A 491 4.23 7.64 -0.55
CA ILE A 491 4.04 7.84 0.89
C ILE A 491 4.73 6.71 1.65
N SER A 492 5.56 7.06 2.62
CA SER A 492 6.19 6.10 3.55
C SER A 492 5.84 6.49 4.98
N VAL A 493 5.00 5.69 5.63
CA VAL A 493 4.67 5.83 7.06
C VAL A 493 5.24 4.64 7.79
N LYS A 494 6.23 4.85 8.67
CA LYS A 494 6.96 3.77 9.33
C LYS A 494 7.13 3.99 10.82
N ASN A 495 6.86 2.97 11.63
CA ASN A 495 7.06 3.01 13.09
C ASN A 495 6.36 4.21 13.76
N VAL A 496 5.23 4.64 13.21
CA VAL A 496 4.44 5.76 13.76
C VAL A 496 3.48 5.22 14.81
N THR A 497 3.35 5.93 15.92
CA THR A 497 2.34 5.65 16.94
C THR A 497 1.23 6.70 16.86
N VAL A 498 -0.03 6.28 16.87
CA VAL A 498 -1.19 7.17 17.08
C VAL A 498 -1.90 6.73 18.35
N LYS A 499 -2.09 7.66 19.28
CA LYS A 499 -2.79 7.42 20.55
C LYS A 499 -3.84 8.51 20.79
N ASN A 500 -5.08 8.22 20.44
CA ASN A 500 -6.23 9.06 20.74
C ASN A 500 -7.11 8.41 21.81
N TYR A 501 -7.92 9.21 22.50
CA TYR A 501 -8.91 8.67 23.43
C TYR A 501 -9.94 7.82 22.65
N TRP A 502 -10.33 6.67 23.19
CA TRP A 502 -11.31 5.77 22.57
C TRP A 502 -12.68 6.43 22.29
N TYR A 503 -13.02 7.50 23.02
CA TYR A 503 -14.25 8.28 22.83
C TYR A 503 -14.06 9.51 21.91
N ALA A 504 -12.85 9.75 21.39
CA ALA A 504 -12.58 10.88 20.51
C ALA A 504 -13.28 10.67 19.16
N GLN A 505 -14.28 11.51 18.88
CA GLN A 505 -15.10 11.39 17.67
C GLN A 505 -14.30 11.69 16.40
N ASN A 506 -14.40 10.79 15.40
CA ASN A 506 -13.71 10.92 14.10
C ASN A 506 -12.20 11.07 14.27
N SER A 507 -11.60 10.28 15.16
CA SER A 507 -10.18 10.37 15.47
C SER A 507 -9.33 9.37 14.70
N ASP A 508 -9.77 8.94 13.52
CA ASP A 508 -9.10 8.01 12.61
C ASP A 508 -7.56 8.17 12.65
N ALA A 509 -6.82 7.07 12.71
CA ALA A 509 -5.37 7.16 12.86
C ALA A 509 -4.68 7.55 11.56
N ILE A 510 -5.12 7.00 10.42
CA ILE A 510 -4.65 7.40 9.09
C ILE A 510 -5.73 7.25 8.02
N ASP A 511 -5.89 8.28 7.21
CA ASP A 511 -6.84 8.39 6.10
C ASP A 511 -6.10 8.64 4.78
N LEU A 512 -5.81 7.56 4.07
CA LEU A 512 -5.21 7.65 2.73
C LEU A 512 -6.30 7.89 1.70
N GLU A 513 -6.47 9.14 1.26
CA GLU A 513 -7.54 9.54 0.35
C GLU A 513 -7.01 9.86 -1.06
N SER A 514 -7.47 9.12 -2.06
CA SER A 514 -7.05 9.27 -3.46
C SER A 514 -5.52 9.27 -3.66
N CYS A 515 -4.80 8.44 -2.89
CA CYS A 515 -3.33 8.41 -2.87
C CYS A 515 -2.73 7.30 -3.75
N ARG A 516 -1.49 7.46 -4.19
CA ARG A 516 -0.81 6.45 -5.02
C ARG A 516 0.57 6.08 -4.54
N ASN A 517 0.88 4.78 -4.60
CA ASN A 517 2.19 4.21 -4.30
C ASN A 517 2.62 4.52 -2.86
N GLY A 518 2.39 3.60 -1.93
CA GLY A 518 2.81 3.83 -0.56
C GLY A 518 3.11 2.58 0.24
N ILE A 519 3.71 2.81 1.40
CA ILE A 519 3.99 1.79 2.41
C ILE A 519 3.59 2.32 3.79
N LEU A 520 2.88 1.49 4.53
CA LEU A 520 2.60 1.64 5.96
C LEU A 520 3.19 0.42 6.68
N GLU A 521 4.19 0.63 7.53
CA GLU A 521 4.96 -0.47 8.13
C GLU A 521 5.24 -0.24 9.61
N GLY A 522 5.06 -1.26 10.45
CA GLY A 522 5.49 -1.20 11.86
C GLY A 522 4.72 -0.20 12.73
N CYS A 523 3.55 0.27 12.29
CA CYS A 523 2.81 1.32 12.98
C CYS A 523 1.89 0.75 14.08
N THR A 524 1.66 1.55 15.13
CA THR A 524 0.83 1.17 16.28
C THR A 524 -0.28 2.19 16.50
N PHE A 525 -1.54 1.78 16.39
CA PHE A 525 -2.69 2.69 16.45
C PHE A 525 -3.66 2.32 17.57
N ASP A 526 -4.09 3.32 18.34
CA ASP A 526 -5.12 3.24 19.39
C ASP A 526 -5.97 4.50 19.29
N THR A 527 -7.24 4.37 18.92
CA THR A 527 -8.06 5.49 18.48
C THR A 527 -9.56 5.31 18.74
N GLY A 528 -10.33 6.39 18.66
CA GLY A 528 -11.78 6.41 18.84
C GLY A 528 -12.59 6.24 17.55
N ASP A 529 -11.94 6.06 16.39
CA ASP A 529 -12.60 5.71 15.13
C ASP A 529 -11.76 4.68 14.35
N ASP A 530 -11.74 4.66 13.03
CA ASP A 530 -11.02 3.65 12.24
C ASP A 530 -9.47 3.72 12.42
N GLY A 531 -8.80 2.56 12.42
CA GLY A 531 -7.34 2.47 12.56
C GLY A 531 -6.61 2.80 11.26
N ILE A 532 -6.56 1.83 10.34
CA ILE A 532 -5.95 2.02 9.01
C ILE A 532 -7.07 2.23 7.98
N THR A 533 -7.22 3.45 7.46
CA THR A 533 -8.40 3.82 6.64
C THR A 533 -8.03 4.25 5.23
N ILE A 534 -8.67 3.62 4.24
CA ILE A 534 -8.47 3.88 2.82
C ILE A 534 -9.73 4.52 2.22
N LYS A 535 -9.57 5.68 1.59
CA LYS A 535 -10.64 6.50 1.01
C LYS A 535 -10.27 7.00 -0.39
N SER A 536 -11.22 7.56 -1.13
CA SER A 536 -11.05 8.17 -2.45
C SER A 536 -12.21 9.10 -2.82
N GLY A 537 -12.66 9.90 -1.85
CA GLY A 537 -13.75 10.86 -2.02
C GLY A 537 -15.16 10.25 -1.90
N ARG A 538 -16.16 11.12 -1.77
CA ARG A 538 -17.54 10.75 -1.47
C ARG A 538 -18.50 11.19 -2.57
N ASP A 539 -19.39 10.27 -2.93
CA ASP A 539 -20.52 10.44 -3.85
C ASP A 539 -20.11 11.09 -5.19
N GLU A 540 -20.93 12.00 -5.71
CA GLU A 540 -20.73 12.65 -7.00
C GLU A 540 -19.38 13.38 -7.09
N GLN A 541 -18.95 14.05 -6.00
CA GLN A 541 -17.66 14.75 -5.99
C GLN A 541 -16.49 13.77 -6.10
N GLY A 542 -16.53 12.66 -5.36
CA GLY A 542 -15.52 11.60 -5.48
C GLY A 542 -15.51 10.94 -6.86
N ARG A 543 -16.68 10.70 -7.45
CA ARG A 543 -16.79 10.17 -8.83
C ARG A 543 -16.22 11.13 -9.87
N LYS A 544 -16.55 12.43 -9.78
CA LYS A 544 -16.01 13.47 -10.66
C LYS A 544 -14.50 13.62 -10.52
N ARG A 545 -13.97 13.50 -9.30
CA ARG A 545 -12.52 13.47 -9.05
C ARG A 545 -11.88 12.27 -9.74
N GLY A 546 -12.50 11.08 -9.63
CA GLY A 546 -12.10 9.90 -10.41
C GLY A 546 -10.68 9.40 -10.11
N VAL A 547 -10.13 9.73 -8.94
CA VAL A 547 -8.78 9.32 -8.52
C VAL A 547 -8.89 8.24 -7.44
N PRO A 548 -8.48 6.98 -7.72
CA PRO A 548 -8.51 5.93 -6.72
C PRO A 548 -7.38 6.09 -5.70
N THR A 549 -7.52 5.43 -4.55
CA THR A 549 -6.34 5.07 -3.75
C THR A 549 -5.79 3.73 -4.22
N GLU A 550 -4.52 3.67 -4.57
CA GLU A 550 -3.94 2.45 -5.15
C GLU A 550 -2.46 2.23 -4.90
N ASN A 551 -2.07 0.95 -4.98
CA ASN A 551 -0.69 0.48 -4.88
C ASN A 551 -0.09 0.73 -3.49
N PHE A 552 -0.65 0.11 -2.46
CA PHE A 552 -0.14 0.21 -1.09
C PHE A 552 0.25 -1.14 -0.50
N ILE A 553 1.38 -1.15 0.19
CA ILE A 553 1.80 -2.22 1.09
C ILE A 553 1.52 -1.78 2.53
N ILE A 554 0.81 -2.59 3.28
CA ILE A 554 0.51 -2.36 4.69
C ILE A 554 0.97 -3.60 5.44
N LYS A 555 2.00 -3.47 6.29
CA LYS A 555 2.54 -4.64 6.98
C LYS A 555 3.02 -4.38 8.40
N ASP A 556 3.08 -5.43 9.20
CA ASP A 556 3.64 -5.40 10.55
C ASP A 556 2.97 -4.34 11.47
N CYS A 557 1.69 -4.03 11.24
CA CYS A 557 0.97 -3.00 12.00
C CYS A 557 0.15 -3.61 13.14
N ILE A 558 0.04 -2.88 14.24
CA ILE A 558 -0.79 -3.23 15.40
C ILE A 558 -1.89 -2.18 15.54
N VAL A 559 -3.14 -2.62 15.63
CA VAL A 559 -4.28 -1.75 15.94
C VAL A 559 -4.92 -2.25 17.23
N TYR A 560 -5.04 -1.37 18.22
CA TYR A 560 -5.74 -1.60 19.47
C TYR A 560 -7.22 -1.21 19.32
N HIS A 561 -7.78 -0.46 20.27
CA HIS A 561 -9.13 0.07 20.15
C HIS A 561 -9.23 0.93 18.88
N ALA A 562 -10.24 0.66 18.06
CA ALA A 562 -10.58 1.36 16.83
C ALA A 562 -11.94 0.85 16.34
N HIS A 563 -12.67 1.58 15.50
CA HIS A 563 -13.87 1.06 14.83
C HIS A 563 -13.55 0.01 13.74
N GLY A 564 -12.28 -0.11 13.35
CA GLY A 564 -11.82 -1.10 12.39
C GLY A 564 -10.30 -1.23 12.38
N GLY A 565 -9.78 -2.44 12.32
CA GLY A 565 -8.34 -2.70 12.19
C GLY A 565 -7.80 -2.19 10.84
N PHE A 566 -8.29 -2.79 9.75
CA PHE A 566 -8.07 -2.29 8.38
C PHE A 566 -9.40 -2.00 7.70
N VAL A 567 -9.53 -0.80 7.15
CA VAL A 567 -10.79 -0.24 6.69
C VAL A 567 -10.69 0.31 5.27
N ILE A 568 -11.66 -0.04 4.42
CA ILE A 568 -11.90 0.66 3.16
C ILE A 568 -13.28 1.31 3.21
N GLY A 569 -13.32 2.62 2.98
CA GLY A 569 -14.54 3.41 2.88
C GLY A 569 -14.89 4.23 4.14
N SER A 570 -16.08 4.84 4.22
CA SER A 570 -17.17 4.69 3.23
C SER A 570 -16.95 5.52 1.96
N GLU A 571 -16.05 6.49 2.01
CA GLU A 571 -15.74 7.43 0.95
C GLU A 571 -14.81 6.75 -0.07
N MET A 572 -15.34 5.87 -0.92
CA MET A 572 -14.57 5.08 -1.91
C MET A 572 -14.96 5.38 -3.36
N SER A 573 -15.57 6.54 -3.61
CA SER A 573 -16.21 6.87 -4.90
C SER A 573 -15.25 6.99 -6.08
N GLY A 574 -13.99 7.37 -5.84
CA GLY A 574 -12.92 7.35 -6.84
C GLY A 574 -12.34 5.95 -7.11
N GLY A 575 -12.71 4.97 -6.29
CA GLY A 575 -12.23 3.59 -6.33
C GLY A 575 -11.04 3.32 -5.39
N VAL A 576 -10.75 2.05 -5.15
CA VAL A 576 -9.59 1.58 -4.37
C VAL A 576 -9.06 0.29 -4.99
N ARG A 577 -7.75 0.17 -5.22
CA ARG A 577 -7.20 -1.05 -5.81
C ARG A 577 -5.77 -1.37 -5.46
N ASN A 578 -5.36 -2.63 -5.66
CA ASN A 578 -3.98 -3.08 -5.46
C ASN A 578 -3.47 -2.77 -4.05
N MET A 579 -4.17 -3.31 -3.06
CA MET A 579 -3.82 -3.19 -1.65
C MET A 579 -3.25 -4.53 -1.17
N PHE A 580 -2.08 -4.49 -0.53
CA PHE A 580 -1.35 -5.66 -0.05
C PHE A 580 -1.16 -5.54 1.47
N ILE A 581 -1.96 -6.29 2.23
CA ILE A 581 -2.01 -6.22 3.69
C ILE A 581 -1.45 -7.52 4.26
N SER A 582 -0.36 -7.46 5.04
CA SER A 582 0.23 -8.65 5.66
C SER A 582 0.69 -8.45 7.09
N ASP A 583 0.70 -9.54 7.87
CA ASP A 583 1.38 -9.59 9.17
C ASP A 583 0.88 -8.54 10.20
N CYS A 584 -0.41 -8.18 10.13
CA CYS A 584 -1.02 -7.21 11.05
C CYS A 584 -1.76 -7.89 12.21
N THR A 585 -1.83 -7.20 13.35
CA THR A 585 -2.53 -7.66 14.55
C THR A 585 -3.58 -6.64 15.00
N PHE A 586 -4.82 -7.08 15.19
CA PHE A 586 -5.94 -6.25 15.63
C PHE A 586 -6.47 -6.74 16.99
N MET A 587 -6.39 -5.91 18.02
CA MET A 587 -6.70 -6.28 19.41
C MET A 587 -7.69 -5.29 20.01
N GLY A 588 -8.96 -5.69 20.15
CA GLY A 588 -9.99 -4.81 20.71
C GLY A 588 -10.56 -3.79 19.72
N SER A 589 -10.25 -3.88 18.43
CA SER A 589 -10.94 -3.10 17.40
C SER A 589 -12.35 -3.65 17.19
N ASP A 590 -13.35 -2.79 16.99
CA ASP A 590 -14.75 -3.18 16.83
C ASP A 590 -14.96 -4.19 15.70
N VAL A 591 -14.27 -3.99 14.59
CA VAL A 591 -14.27 -4.87 13.41
C VAL A 591 -12.83 -5.16 13.02
N GLY A 592 -12.52 -6.37 12.59
CA GLY A 592 -11.18 -6.73 12.12
C GLY A 592 -10.86 -6.11 10.75
N LEU A 593 -11.36 -6.77 9.69
CA LEU A 593 -11.30 -6.28 8.31
C LEU A 593 -12.65 -5.67 7.92
N ARG A 594 -12.69 -4.37 7.61
CA ARG A 594 -13.93 -3.60 7.44
C ARG A 594 -14.03 -2.96 6.05
N PHE A 595 -14.92 -3.46 5.22
CA PHE A 595 -15.17 -2.92 3.87
C PHE A 595 -16.59 -2.35 3.81
N LYS A 596 -16.70 -1.02 3.73
CA LYS A 596 -17.98 -0.31 3.87
C LYS A 596 -18.26 0.60 2.68
N THR A 597 -19.48 0.55 2.16
CA THR A 597 -19.98 1.47 1.13
C THR A 597 -21.50 1.61 1.22
N ALA A 598 -22.08 2.51 0.43
CA ALA A 598 -23.51 2.75 0.35
C ALA A 598 -23.92 3.15 -1.07
N ARG A 599 -25.20 2.95 -1.41
CA ARG A 599 -25.79 3.55 -2.62
C ARG A 599 -25.54 5.06 -2.63
N GLY A 600 -25.24 5.59 -3.80
CA GLY A 600 -24.82 6.97 -3.99
C GLY A 600 -23.31 7.14 -4.05
N ARG A 601 -22.51 6.20 -3.51
CA ARG A 601 -21.04 6.26 -3.61
C ARG A 601 -20.54 6.00 -5.02
N GLY A 602 -21.00 4.94 -5.67
CA GLY A 602 -20.39 4.44 -6.91
C GLY A 602 -19.00 3.86 -6.64
N GLY A 603 -18.10 3.96 -7.62
CA GLY A 603 -16.72 3.49 -7.49
C GLY A 603 -16.58 1.96 -7.44
N VAL A 604 -15.33 1.50 -7.52
CA VAL A 604 -14.97 0.08 -7.51
C VAL A 604 -13.85 -0.14 -6.50
N VAL A 605 -14.02 -1.12 -5.61
CA VAL A 605 -12.92 -1.67 -4.81
C VAL A 605 -12.57 -3.04 -5.37
N ASP A 606 -11.33 -3.19 -5.83
CA ASP A 606 -10.83 -4.46 -6.38
C ASP A 606 -9.35 -4.74 -6.10
N ASN A 607 -8.93 -6.00 -6.30
CA ASN A 607 -7.54 -6.41 -6.13
C ASN A 607 -7.00 -6.14 -4.72
N ILE A 608 -7.71 -6.67 -3.72
CA ILE A 608 -7.36 -6.55 -2.30
C ILE A 608 -6.79 -7.87 -1.82
N TYR A 609 -5.54 -7.86 -1.40
CA TYR A 609 -4.79 -9.03 -0.95
C TYR A 609 -4.50 -8.91 0.54
N VAL A 610 -4.92 -9.90 1.32
CA VAL A 610 -4.76 -9.94 2.77
C VAL A 610 -4.13 -11.26 3.18
N ASN A 611 -3.07 -11.25 3.96
CA ASN A 611 -2.38 -12.45 4.43
C ASN A 611 -1.94 -12.32 5.89
N ASN A 612 -2.09 -13.39 6.68
CA ASN A 612 -1.53 -13.47 8.03
C ASN A 612 -2.02 -12.34 8.96
N ILE A 613 -3.31 -12.36 9.30
CA ILE A 613 -3.91 -11.38 10.23
C ILE A 613 -4.32 -12.10 11.50
N ASN A 614 -3.86 -11.56 12.64
CA ASN A 614 -4.20 -12.05 13.96
C ASN A 614 -5.18 -11.09 14.64
N MET A 615 -6.27 -11.61 15.19
CA MET A 615 -7.32 -10.82 15.81
C MET A 615 -7.71 -11.40 17.17
N THR A 616 -8.00 -10.54 18.14
CA THR A 616 -8.59 -10.94 19.41
C THR A 616 -9.51 -9.85 19.94
N GLU A 617 -10.55 -10.26 20.67
CA GLU A 617 -11.49 -9.35 21.32
C GLU A 617 -12.18 -8.40 20.33
N ILE A 618 -12.69 -8.94 19.23
CA ILE A 618 -13.41 -8.16 18.21
C ILE A 618 -14.90 -8.13 18.58
N PRO A 619 -15.49 -7.04 19.11
CA PRO A 619 -16.87 -7.08 19.57
C PRO A 619 -17.92 -7.16 18.44
N GLY A 620 -17.56 -6.77 17.21
CA GLY A 620 -18.38 -6.86 16.01
C GLY A 620 -17.94 -8.01 15.10
N GLU A 621 -17.71 -7.73 13.82
CA GLU A 621 -17.34 -8.74 12.83
C GLU A 621 -15.83 -8.89 12.65
N ALA A 622 -15.33 -10.13 12.56
CA ALA A 622 -13.92 -10.35 12.21
C ALA A 622 -13.64 -9.91 10.77
N ILE A 623 -14.55 -10.23 9.84
CA ILE A 623 -14.50 -9.79 8.44
C ILE A 623 -15.87 -9.28 8.02
N LEU A 624 -15.95 -8.00 7.65
CA LEU A 624 -17.17 -7.30 7.24
C LEU A 624 -17.07 -6.77 5.82
N PHE A 625 -18.03 -7.15 4.97
CA PHE A 625 -18.37 -6.45 3.75
C PHE A 625 -19.81 -5.96 3.84
N ASP A 626 -20.02 -4.64 3.78
CA ASP A 626 -21.36 -4.06 3.86
C ASP A 626 -21.55 -2.92 2.84
N MET A 627 -22.54 -3.10 1.96
CA MET A 627 -22.97 -2.10 0.98
C MET A 627 -24.16 -1.25 1.45
N TYR A 628 -24.55 -1.36 2.74
CA TYR A 628 -25.63 -0.60 3.38
C TYR A 628 -25.13 0.34 4.49
N TYR A 629 -23.90 0.84 4.40
CA TYR A 629 -23.33 1.73 5.40
C TYR A 629 -24.24 2.93 5.72
N ALA A 630 -24.41 3.22 7.02
CA ALA A 630 -25.36 4.20 7.53
C ALA A 630 -24.76 5.23 8.51
N ALA A 631 -23.43 5.47 8.49
CA ALA A 631 -22.75 6.43 9.36
C ALA A 631 -23.01 6.25 10.87
N LYS A 632 -23.02 4.99 11.32
CA LYS A 632 -23.14 4.61 12.73
C LYS A 632 -21.90 3.84 13.18
N ASP A 633 -21.57 3.96 14.47
CA ASP A 633 -20.55 3.15 15.14
C ASP A 633 -20.89 1.65 14.89
N PRO A 634 -19.92 0.81 14.51
CA PRO A 634 -20.17 -0.59 14.17
C PRO A 634 -20.70 -1.36 15.38
N VAL A 635 -20.09 -1.13 16.55
CA VAL A 635 -20.58 -1.62 17.84
C VAL A 635 -21.09 -0.43 18.64
N ARG A 636 -22.34 -0.54 19.10
CA ARG A 636 -22.98 0.54 19.85
C ARG A 636 -22.51 0.54 21.29
N ALA A 637 -22.18 1.71 21.82
CA ALA A 637 -21.81 1.88 23.23
C ALA A 637 -22.92 1.47 24.21
N ASP A 638 -24.19 1.51 23.78
CA ASP A 638 -25.35 1.07 24.57
C ASP A 638 -25.61 -0.45 24.53
N GLY A 639 -24.78 -1.21 23.80
CA GLY A 639 -24.88 -2.66 23.67
C GLY A 639 -26.07 -3.16 22.84
N LYS A 640 -26.85 -2.27 22.21
CA LYS A 640 -27.94 -2.68 21.32
C LYS A 640 -27.41 -3.10 19.96
N GLU A 641 -28.17 -3.92 19.24
CA GLU A 641 -27.90 -4.21 17.83
C GLU A 641 -28.31 -3.03 16.94
N ASN A 642 -27.58 -2.83 15.84
CA ASN A 642 -28.00 -1.90 14.78
C ASN A 642 -29.19 -2.49 14.01
N GLU A 643 -30.19 -1.65 13.69
CA GLU A 643 -31.31 -2.06 12.83
C GLU A 643 -30.80 -2.59 11.49
N LEU A 644 -31.32 -3.75 11.07
CA LEU A 644 -30.99 -4.32 9.77
C LEU A 644 -31.59 -3.48 8.65
N PRO A 645 -30.84 -3.21 7.57
CA PRO A 645 -31.34 -2.45 6.43
C PRO A 645 -32.40 -3.25 5.66
N THR A 646 -33.35 -2.54 5.07
CA THR A 646 -34.32 -3.15 4.13
C THR A 646 -33.60 -3.59 2.86
N ILE A 647 -33.63 -4.89 2.59
CA ILE A 647 -33.03 -5.48 1.38
C ILE A 647 -34.03 -5.39 0.23
N LYS A 648 -33.90 -4.33 -0.57
CA LYS A 648 -34.70 -4.10 -1.78
C LYS A 648 -33.77 -3.77 -2.95
N ALA A 649 -34.13 -4.24 -4.14
CA ALA A 649 -33.46 -3.89 -5.39
C ALA A 649 -33.78 -2.45 -5.81
N GLU A 650 -32.78 -1.73 -6.30
CA GLU A 650 -32.92 -0.40 -6.89
C GLU A 650 -32.29 -0.36 -8.30
N PRO A 651 -32.65 0.60 -9.17
CA PRO A 651 -32.04 0.72 -10.50
C PRO A 651 -30.53 0.97 -10.44
N LEU A 652 -29.78 0.32 -11.34
CA LEU A 652 -28.35 0.58 -11.52
C LEU A 652 -28.10 2.00 -12.02
N ASN A 653 -27.11 2.66 -11.43
CA ASN A 653 -26.62 3.96 -11.86
C ASN A 653 -25.14 4.13 -11.48
N GLU A 654 -24.53 5.27 -11.83
CA GLU A 654 -23.13 5.57 -11.51
C GLU A 654 -22.83 5.58 -10.00
N GLY A 655 -23.84 5.78 -9.14
CA GLY A 655 -23.76 5.73 -7.69
C GLY A 655 -23.92 4.33 -7.10
N THR A 656 -24.11 3.28 -7.92
CA THR A 656 -24.11 1.89 -7.44
C THR A 656 -22.67 1.40 -7.22
N PRO A 657 -22.24 1.14 -5.98
CA PRO A 657 -20.86 0.75 -5.69
C PRO A 657 -20.60 -0.72 -6.05
N GLN A 658 -19.31 -1.08 -6.16
CA GLN A 658 -18.90 -2.45 -6.45
C GLN A 658 -17.72 -2.88 -5.57
N PHE A 659 -17.84 -4.07 -4.96
CA PHE A 659 -16.74 -4.78 -4.32
C PHE A 659 -16.49 -6.09 -5.09
N LYS A 660 -15.25 -6.29 -5.55
CA LYS A 660 -14.84 -7.52 -6.24
C LYS A 660 -13.38 -7.87 -6.01
N ASP A 661 -12.99 -9.11 -6.29
CA ASP A 661 -11.59 -9.55 -6.36
C ASP A 661 -10.82 -9.34 -5.03
N PHE A 662 -11.28 -10.04 -3.99
CA PHE A 662 -10.64 -10.09 -2.68
C PHE A 662 -9.99 -11.46 -2.46
N TYR A 663 -8.75 -11.45 -1.99
CA TYR A 663 -7.94 -12.63 -1.73
C TYR A 663 -7.41 -12.56 -0.30
N ILE A 664 -8.09 -13.26 0.61
CA ILE A 664 -7.83 -13.24 2.04
C ILE A 664 -7.31 -14.61 2.46
N LYS A 665 -6.20 -14.66 3.18
CA LYS A 665 -5.70 -15.94 3.70
C LYS A 665 -4.98 -15.84 5.03
N ASN A 666 -4.88 -16.99 5.70
CA ASN A 666 -4.18 -17.13 6.99
C ASN A 666 -4.73 -16.14 8.02
N ILE A 667 -6.01 -16.32 8.39
CA ILE A 667 -6.68 -15.47 9.37
C ILE A 667 -6.88 -16.25 10.66
N VAL A 668 -6.48 -15.66 11.79
CA VAL A 668 -6.78 -16.20 13.12
C VAL A 668 -7.53 -15.13 13.90
N CYS A 669 -8.74 -15.46 14.36
CA CYS A 669 -9.55 -14.56 15.18
C CYS A 669 -10.08 -15.29 16.40
N LYS A 670 -9.72 -14.78 17.59
CA LYS A 670 -10.19 -15.29 18.88
C LYS A 670 -11.23 -14.34 19.48
N GLY A 671 -12.51 -14.66 19.25
CA GLY A 671 -13.63 -13.87 19.73
C GLY A 671 -14.07 -12.82 18.72
N ALA A 672 -15.24 -13.04 18.13
CA ALA A 672 -16.00 -12.10 17.29
C ALA A 672 -17.51 -12.28 17.52
N GLU A 673 -18.33 -11.25 17.30
CA GLU A 673 -19.79 -11.45 17.23
C GLU A 673 -20.17 -12.22 15.95
N THR A 674 -19.64 -11.83 14.79
CA THR A 674 -19.80 -12.62 13.55
C THR A 674 -18.45 -12.90 12.91
N ALA A 675 -18.21 -14.15 12.50
CA ALA A 675 -16.97 -14.51 11.84
C ALA A 675 -16.83 -13.79 10.50
N ILE A 676 -17.82 -13.93 9.63
CA ILE A 676 -17.79 -13.37 8.27
C ILE A 676 -19.19 -12.88 7.91
N LEU A 677 -19.29 -11.59 7.62
CA LEU A 677 -20.51 -10.98 7.09
C LEU A 677 -20.24 -10.41 5.70
N ILE A 678 -20.96 -10.93 4.70
CA ILE A 678 -20.97 -10.41 3.33
C ILE A 678 -22.39 -9.96 3.02
N ARG A 679 -22.57 -8.66 2.75
CA ARG A 679 -23.87 -8.05 2.47
C ARG A 679 -23.80 -7.15 1.24
N GLY A 680 -24.14 -7.73 0.09
CA GLY A 680 -24.23 -7.02 -1.19
C GLY A 680 -25.60 -6.43 -1.48
N LEU A 681 -25.74 -5.78 -2.63
CA LEU A 681 -27.02 -5.23 -3.09
C LEU A 681 -27.73 -6.21 -4.05
N PRO A 682 -29.07 -6.32 -4.04
CA PRO A 682 -29.79 -7.19 -4.96
C PRO A 682 -29.58 -6.90 -6.46
N GLU A 683 -29.28 -5.64 -6.80
CA GLU A 683 -28.93 -5.22 -8.16
C GLU A 683 -27.43 -5.31 -8.47
N MET A 684 -26.58 -5.39 -7.43
CA MET A 684 -25.12 -5.41 -7.55
C MET A 684 -24.51 -6.24 -6.42
N SER A 685 -24.45 -7.56 -6.65
CA SER A 685 -23.86 -8.50 -5.71
C SER A 685 -22.36 -8.26 -5.52
N ILE A 686 -21.85 -8.54 -4.32
CA ILE A 686 -20.40 -8.58 -4.06
C ILE A 686 -19.80 -9.78 -4.80
N LYS A 687 -18.64 -9.62 -5.46
CA LYS A 687 -18.09 -10.66 -6.36
C LYS A 687 -16.72 -11.17 -5.96
N ASN A 688 -16.41 -12.41 -6.30
CA ASN A 688 -15.04 -12.96 -6.29
C ASN A 688 -14.33 -12.78 -4.93
N ILE A 689 -14.93 -13.29 -3.86
CA ILE A 689 -14.34 -13.29 -2.51
C ILE A 689 -13.69 -14.65 -2.25
N ASN A 690 -12.38 -14.68 -2.04
CA ASN A 690 -11.62 -15.90 -1.78
C ASN A 690 -11.03 -15.83 -0.37
N LEU A 691 -11.45 -16.72 0.52
CA LEU A 691 -10.90 -16.89 1.86
C LEU A 691 -10.29 -18.28 2.01
N GLU A 692 -8.99 -18.35 2.29
CA GLU A 692 -8.26 -19.62 2.46
C GLU A 692 -7.52 -19.69 3.81
N ASN A 693 -7.61 -20.82 4.49
CA ASN A 693 -6.92 -21.08 5.77
C ASN A 693 -7.29 -20.03 6.84
N ALA A 694 -8.43 -20.22 7.49
CA ALA A 694 -8.85 -19.36 8.59
C ALA A 694 -9.31 -20.16 9.80
N MET A 695 -9.07 -19.64 11.00
CA MET A 695 -9.60 -20.14 12.26
C MET A 695 -10.27 -19.00 13.00
N ILE A 696 -11.58 -19.06 13.16
CA ILE A 696 -12.37 -17.98 13.75
C ILE A 696 -13.27 -18.55 14.86
N GLU A 697 -13.06 -18.07 16.08
CA GLU A 697 -13.97 -18.24 17.21
C GLU A 697 -14.93 -17.05 17.25
N SER A 698 -16.23 -17.31 17.24
CA SER A 698 -17.25 -16.26 17.17
C SER A 698 -18.60 -16.68 17.74
N ASN A 699 -19.54 -15.73 17.90
CA ASN A 699 -20.93 -16.06 18.21
C ASN A 699 -21.62 -16.64 16.96
N LYS A 700 -21.69 -15.86 15.88
CA LYS A 700 -22.26 -16.23 14.56
C LYS A 700 -21.17 -16.62 13.58
N GLY A 701 -21.43 -17.57 12.69
CA GLY A 701 -20.46 -18.03 11.67
C GLY A 701 -20.48 -17.19 10.40
N LEU A 702 -20.74 -17.82 9.26
CA LEU A 702 -20.86 -17.13 7.97
C LEU A 702 -22.29 -16.62 7.77
N VAL A 703 -22.42 -15.34 7.40
CA VAL A 703 -23.64 -14.74 6.86
C VAL A 703 -23.34 -14.13 5.50
N CYS A 704 -23.84 -14.74 4.43
CA CYS A 704 -23.57 -14.35 3.05
C CYS A 704 -24.87 -13.98 2.33
N VAL A 705 -25.03 -12.72 1.95
CA VAL A 705 -26.25 -12.17 1.37
C VAL A 705 -25.91 -11.37 0.11
N GLU A 706 -26.56 -11.71 -1.01
CA GLU A 706 -26.35 -11.05 -2.32
C GLU A 706 -24.89 -11.02 -2.76
N ALA A 707 -24.27 -12.21 -2.87
CA ALA A 707 -22.89 -12.38 -3.33
C ALA A 707 -22.77 -13.38 -4.50
N GLU A 708 -21.73 -13.24 -5.30
CA GLU A 708 -21.43 -14.10 -6.45
C GLU A 708 -19.96 -14.55 -6.42
N ASN A 709 -19.70 -15.84 -6.67
CA ASN A 709 -18.35 -16.43 -6.69
C ASN A 709 -17.60 -16.22 -5.36
N VAL A 710 -18.19 -16.70 -4.26
CA VAL A 710 -17.55 -16.71 -2.94
C VAL A 710 -16.93 -18.08 -2.70
N SER A 711 -15.65 -18.15 -2.34
CA SER A 711 -14.96 -19.39 -1.99
C SER A 711 -14.35 -19.31 -0.60
N LEU A 712 -14.75 -20.22 0.29
CA LEU A 712 -14.11 -20.47 1.57
C LEU A 712 -13.45 -21.86 1.51
N LYS A 713 -12.14 -21.91 1.77
CA LYS A 713 -11.35 -23.14 1.73
C LYS A 713 -10.55 -23.31 3.01
N ASN A 714 -10.62 -24.49 3.64
CA ASN A 714 -9.90 -24.80 4.88
C ASN A 714 -10.20 -23.78 6.00
N VAL A 715 -11.49 -23.51 6.23
CA VAL A 715 -11.94 -22.52 7.22
C VAL A 715 -12.54 -23.25 8.42
N THR A 716 -12.07 -22.93 9.62
CA THR A 716 -12.62 -23.40 10.89
C THR A 716 -13.49 -22.31 11.52
N LEU A 717 -14.77 -22.61 11.72
CA LEU A 717 -15.77 -21.74 12.35
C LEU A 717 -16.21 -22.35 13.70
N LEU A 718 -15.65 -21.84 14.80
CA LEU A 718 -16.05 -22.23 16.15
C LEU A 718 -17.11 -21.25 16.64
N THR A 719 -18.36 -21.52 16.28
CA THR A 719 -19.49 -20.64 16.59
C THR A 719 -20.14 -21.00 17.93
N ASN A 720 -20.79 -20.07 18.60
CA ASN A 720 -21.74 -20.38 19.68
C ASN A 720 -23.13 -20.69 19.11
N ASP A 721 -23.55 -19.97 18.07
CA ASP A 721 -24.82 -20.17 17.39
C ASP A 721 -24.99 -21.61 16.89
N LYS A 722 -26.25 -22.06 16.89
CA LYS A 722 -26.63 -23.39 16.43
C LYS A 722 -26.67 -23.54 14.91
N THR A 723 -26.68 -22.42 14.19
CA THR A 723 -26.50 -22.38 12.72
C THR A 723 -25.10 -21.91 12.39
N VAL A 724 -24.33 -22.70 11.64
CA VAL A 724 -22.92 -22.38 11.35
C VAL A 724 -22.79 -21.43 10.16
N MET A 725 -23.52 -21.68 9.07
CA MET A 725 -23.42 -20.88 7.84
C MET A 725 -24.79 -20.57 7.27
N GLN A 726 -24.95 -19.34 6.78
CA GLN A 726 -26.15 -18.85 6.12
C GLN A 726 -25.81 -18.24 4.78
N VAL A 727 -26.51 -18.66 3.73
CA VAL A 727 -26.37 -18.15 2.37
C VAL A 727 -27.73 -17.73 1.86
N GLN A 728 -27.86 -16.48 1.41
CA GLN A 728 -29.11 -15.92 0.91
C GLN A 728 -28.89 -15.18 -0.41
N ASN A 729 -29.75 -15.44 -1.40
CA ASN A 729 -29.72 -14.82 -2.73
C ASN A 729 -28.31 -14.77 -3.37
N SER A 730 -27.49 -15.79 -3.12
CA SER A 730 -26.08 -15.78 -3.53
C SER A 730 -25.78 -16.91 -4.52
N LYS A 731 -24.86 -16.66 -5.44
CA LYS A 731 -24.55 -17.54 -6.57
C LYS A 731 -23.11 -18.04 -6.52
N ASN A 732 -22.90 -19.30 -6.91
CA ASN A 732 -21.58 -19.92 -7.01
C ASN A 732 -20.77 -19.83 -5.70
N VAL A 733 -21.41 -20.15 -4.57
CA VAL A 733 -20.75 -20.16 -3.27
C VAL A 733 -20.12 -21.53 -3.04
N VAL A 734 -18.80 -21.59 -2.88
CA VAL A 734 -18.03 -22.82 -2.67
C VAL A 734 -17.47 -22.85 -1.25
N LEU A 735 -17.98 -23.79 -0.45
CA LEU A 735 -17.60 -24.04 0.94
C LEU A 735 -16.83 -25.37 0.99
N ASN A 736 -15.50 -25.32 1.04
CA ASN A 736 -14.64 -26.48 0.88
C ASN A 736 -13.80 -26.73 2.14
N ASN A 737 -13.88 -27.94 2.69
CA ASN A 737 -13.18 -28.33 3.92
C ASN A 737 -13.45 -27.36 5.07
N ILE A 738 -14.73 -27.13 5.36
CA ILE A 738 -15.16 -26.32 6.51
C ILE A 738 -15.10 -27.18 7.77
N GLN A 739 -14.44 -26.68 8.80
CA GLN A 739 -14.42 -27.30 10.11
C GLN A 739 -15.28 -26.48 11.08
N TYR A 740 -15.99 -27.15 11.98
CA TYR A 740 -16.87 -26.50 12.95
C TYR A 740 -17.00 -27.36 14.21
N GLY A 741 -17.48 -26.72 15.29
CA GLY A 741 -17.73 -27.36 16.58
C GLY A 741 -18.88 -28.39 16.54
N ALA A 742 -18.97 -29.21 17.59
CA ALA A 742 -20.07 -30.16 17.76
C ALA A 742 -21.40 -29.47 18.15
N ASP A 743 -22.46 -30.26 18.31
CA ASP A 743 -23.76 -29.83 18.85
C ASP A 743 -24.46 -28.69 18.07
N LYS A 744 -24.36 -28.75 16.74
CA LYS A 744 -25.03 -27.80 15.83
C LYS A 744 -26.37 -28.33 15.36
N ASP A 745 -27.34 -27.43 15.19
CA ASP A 745 -28.65 -27.81 14.66
C ASP A 745 -28.62 -27.81 13.13
N VAL A 746 -28.00 -26.79 12.53
CA VAL A 746 -27.90 -26.63 11.07
C VAL A 746 -26.46 -26.25 10.69
N LEU A 747 -25.83 -27.03 9.81
CA LEU A 747 -24.53 -26.66 9.26
C LEU A 747 -24.67 -25.53 8.23
N LEU A 748 -25.52 -25.71 7.21
CA LEU A 748 -25.72 -24.73 6.15
C LEU A 748 -27.20 -24.44 5.93
N LYS A 749 -27.60 -23.18 6.14
CA LYS A 749 -28.93 -22.68 5.77
C LYS A 749 -28.85 -21.91 4.46
N VAL A 750 -29.64 -22.31 3.46
CA VAL A 750 -29.72 -21.62 2.16
C VAL A 750 -31.12 -21.04 1.97
N MET A 751 -31.20 -19.74 1.68
CA MET A 751 -32.44 -18.97 1.59
C MET A 751 -32.50 -18.16 0.29
N GLY A 752 -33.71 -17.72 -0.07
CA GLY A 752 -33.92 -16.82 -1.20
C GLY A 752 -33.94 -17.51 -2.56
N ASP A 753 -34.89 -17.11 -3.40
CA ASP A 753 -35.19 -17.69 -4.71
C ASP A 753 -34.07 -17.46 -5.76
N LYS A 754 -33.19 -16.49 -5.52
CA LYS A 754 -32.02 -16.19 -6.36
C LYS A 754 -30.77 -17.01 -6.04
N SER A 755 -30.77 -17.76 -4.94
CA SER A 755 -29.63 -18.62 -4.59
C SER A 755 -29.42 -19.69 -5.66
N ASP A 756 -28.16 -19.89 -6.07
CA ASP A 756 -27.81 -20.88 -7.10
C ASP A 756 -26.35 -21.37 -6.99
N GLY A 757 -26.09 -22.61 -7.38
CA GLY A 757 -24.73 -23.15 -7.46
C GLY A 757 -23.96 -23.16 -6.13
N VAL A 758 -24.63 -23.39 -5.00
CA VAL A 758 -23.96 -23.53 -3.68
C VAL A 758 -23.33 -24.92 -3.60
N LYS A 759 -22.06 -25.01 -3.19
CA LYS A 759 -21.29 -26.26 -3.12
C LYS A 759 -20.72 -26.44 -1.73
N LEU A 760 -21.05 -27.55 -1.07
CA LEU A 760 -20.44 -27.98 0.19
C LEU A 760 -19.53 -29.18 -0.08
N LEU A 761 -18.22 -28.97 -0.03
CA LEU A 761 -17.22 -29.93 -0.48
C LEU A 761 -16.33 -30.36 0.70
N ASN A 762 -15.97 -31.64 0.75
CA ASN A 762 -14.97 -32.19 1.68
C ASN A 762 -15.19 -31.79 3.15
N THR A 763 -16.45 -31.61 3.57
CA THR A 763 -16.82 -31.12 4.89
C THR A 763 -17.54 -32.24 5.66
N ASP A 764 -17.04 -32.58 6.85
CA ASP A 764 -17.71 -33.56 7.71
C ASP A 764 -19.03 -32.97 8.25
N THR A 765 -20.15 -33.46 7.75
CA THR A 765 -21.47 -32.95 8.13
C THR A 765 -22.07 -33.65 9.35
N LYS A 766 -21.39 -34.63 9.96
CA LYS A 766 -21.95 -35.46 11.04
C LYS A 766 -22.07 -34.73 12.38
N LYS A 767 -21.44 -33.57 12.54
CA LYS A 767 -21.45 -32.76 13.77
C LYS A 767 -22.67 -31.84 13.88
N ALA A 768 -23.52 -31.78 12.86
CA ALA A 768 -24.79 -31.06 12.86
C ALA A 768 -25.98 -32.01 12.75
N LYS A 769 -27.11 -31.69 13.38
CA LYS A 769 -28.36 -32.46 13.26
C LYS A 769 -28.91 -32.44 11.84
N LYS A 770 -28.82 -31.30 11.16
CA LYS A 770 -29.10 -31.13 9.73
C LYS A 770 -27.85 -30.59 9.03
N ASP A 771 -27.49 -31.21 7.92
CA ASP A 771 -26.40 -30.71 7.09
C ASP A 771 -26.84 -29.49 6.27
N ILE A 772 -28.02 -29.54 5.67
CA ILE A 772 -28.57 -28.47 4.83
C ILE A 772 -30.03 -28.19 5.22
N GLU A 773 -30.36 -26.92 5.44
CA GLU A 773 -31.73 -26.43 5.58
C GLU A 773 -32.04 -25.46 4.44
N LEU A 774 -33.05 -25.79 3.62
CA LEU A 774 -33.51 -24.92 2.54
C LEU A 774 -34.70 -24.08 3.02
N GLY A 775 -34.62 -22.77 2.82
CA GLY A 775 -35.70 -21.83 3.05
C GLY A 775 -36.80 -21.92 2.00
N VAL A 776 -37.93 -21.27 2.27
CA VAL A 776 -39.07 -21.20 1.35
C VAL A 776 -38.66 -20.55 0.03
N GLY A 777 -39.09 -21.12 -1.11
CA GLY A 777 -38.82 -20.60 -2.45
C GLY A 777 -37.46 -20.98 -3.04
N VAL A 778 -36.62 -21.70 -2.29
CA VAL A 778 -35.30 -22.16 -2.76
C VAL A 778 -35.45 -23.43 -3.61
N LYS A 779 -34.75 -23.48 -4.76
CA LYS A 779 -34.77 -24.63 -5.67
C LYS A 779 -34.18 -25.89 -5.01
N SER A 780 -34.76 -27.06 -5.28
CA SER A 780 -34.36 -28.33 -4.63
C SER A 780 -32.93 -28.80 -4.93
N LYS A 781 -32.32 -28.35 -6.05
CA LYS A 781 -30.94 -28.69 -6.45
C LYS A 781 -29.95 -27.51 -6.30
N VAL A 782 -30.29 -26.53 -5.47
CA VAL A 782 -29.45 -25.33 -5.28
C VAL A 782 -28.10 -25.66 -4.63
N VAL A 783 -28.07 -26.70 -3.78
CA VAL A 783 -26.86 -27.16 -3.08
C VAL A 783 -26.40 -28.48 -3.68
N SER A 784 -25.11 -28.57 -4.00
CA SER A 784 -24.42 -29.83 -4.27
C SER A 784 -23.45 -30.14 -3.13
N LYS A 785 -23.38 -31.41 -2.73
CA LYS A 785 -22.50 -31.89 -1.67
C LYS A 785 -21.58 -32.99 -2.21
N LYS A 786 -20.29 -32.93 -1.90
CA LYS A 786 -19.32 -33.97 -2.28
C LYS A 786 -18.33 -34.26 -1.16
#